data_AF-A0A430S6Z8-F1
#
_entry.id   AF-A0A430S6Z8-F1
#
_cell.length_a   1.000
_cell.length_b   1.000
_cell.length_c   1.000
_cell.angle_alpha   90.00
_cell.angle_beta   90.00
_cell.angle_gamma   90.00
#
_symmetry.space_group_name_H-M   'P 1'
#
loop_
_entity.id
_entity.type
_entity.pdbx_description
1 polymer ?
#
loop_
_entity_poly.entity_id
_entity_poly.type
_entity_poly.pdbx_seq_one_letter_code
_entity_poly.pdbx_strand_id
1 'polypeptide(L)'
;MLQERPPADLGFLAELLRRYPVRVVFRGEVLPEPPLKGEKLWEEGELALYWEGRPPSRELQEALRLLLKAFRQVLALRERELALLRAQGESERLLRLLLHEIKNPLMSILGALELARETEELPEEAKELLEIAERSARRIQDLLQRAQEYLSLGQGVRLKAERVDLKALLLQAAEEVRPLARRKRLALRLALPKGEAWVYGDRDWLYQALLNVLNNAVKYTPEGGRVSVRLLRGKDRYGIAVADTGPGIPEGEQDKVFEPFFRASTRGEVEGTGLGLALVKRVLEAHGGEVRLKSRLGRGSTFLLLLPRPRPGQRAPVGRLLLLLVAVIALARLPIYPAPLGSRAFGEVPAGEVVRLKGLELAFSPDAQGEARRWRSLWGGGERLRVALEKGAVEAVRKGNASLAFATPEGELRPTGTHLRLSREERARVSLYRGRLALGQESLPAGEGALLGTGVRRKLLPAPLVRPVPGEGGEVVFRFLGPEGARGFWVEVRSGEKVVLSARAEGGLFRYLPQADRVSQVRAFALDEVGLLGYPSDPVPFRERYSFYQGKRRLPQDPVGAEAFLRRAVEAFPDDAEALGELAFALYLQGRHAEAKPLYERALALLDSPDIRVRYGRLLYHMGRYAEAEESYRRVLAADPGNLDARWGLAEVVLALGRAKEAELLARQVLSLKPNYPLARFTLAKALVEQGRREEALSLLREELRHHPDPEVAAFLRRLEGP
;
A
#
# COMPACT_ATOMS: atom_id res chain seq x y z
N MET A 1 -21.57 17.57 42.66
CA MET A 1 -21.12 18.77 43.38
C MET A 1 -19.77 19.19 42.80
N LEU A 2 -19.76 20.34 42.15
CA LEU A 2 -18.70 21.37 42.11
C LEU A 2 -17.24 20.91 42.08
N GLN A 3 -16.65 21.01 40.89
CA GLN A 3 -15.56 21.93 40.52
C GLN A 3 -15.62 22.00 38.99
N GLU A 4 -16.37 22.89 38.32
CA GLU A 4 -16.30 24.37 38.34
C GLU A 4 -14.89 24.94 38.14
N ARG A 5 -14.18 24.40 37.15
CA ARG A 5 -13.33 25.24 36.31
C ARG A 5 -13.55 24.89 34.84
N PRO A 6 -13.66 25.88 33.95
CA PRO A 6 -13.73 25.61 32.53
C PRO A 6 -12.50 24.84 32.07
N PRO A 7 -12.62 24.06 30.98
CA PRO A 7 -11.45 23.47 30.35
C PRO A 7 -10.44 24.59 30.06
N ALA A 8 -9.15 24.30 30.29
CA ALA A 8 -8.02 25.24 30.18
C ALA A 8 -7.85 25.91 28.79
N ASP A 9 -8.75 25.63 27.83
CA ASP A 9 -8.78 26.16 26.47
C ASP A 9 -9.60 27.45 26.29
N LEU A 10 -10.34 27.93 27.30
CA LEU A 10 -10.99 29.25 27.21
C LEU A 10 -10.01 30.42 27.40
N GLY A 11 -8.78 30.17 27.86
CA GLY A 11 -7.75 31.20 28.05
C GLY A 11 -7.38 31.93 26.76
N PHE A 12 -7.37 31.25 25.61
CA PHE A 12 -7.13 31.86 24.31
C PHE A 12 -8.31 32.71 23.83
N LEU A 13 -9.54 32.26 24.10
CA LEU A 13 -10.78 32.98 23.77
C LEU A 13 -10.93 34.24 24.63
N ALA A 14 -10.62 34.13 25.93
CA ALA A 14 -10.49 35.26 26.83
C ALA A 14 -9.38 36.23 26.39
N GLU A 15 -8.19 35.75 26.01
CA GLU A 15 -7.08 36.58 25.52
C GLU A 15 -7.39 37.28 24.18
N LEU A 16 -8.18 36.63 23.31
CA LEU A 16 -8.64 37.17 22.04
C LEU A 16 -9.75 38.21 22.26
N LEU A 17 -10.74 37.90 23.11
CA LEU A 17 -11.85 38.79 23.46
C LEU A 17 -11.40 39.99 24.30
N ARG A 18 -10.32 39.89 25.09
CA ARG A 18 -9.67 41.03 25.79
C ARG A 18 -9.29 42.17 24.84
N ARG A 19 -9.13 41.87 23.54
CA ARG A 19 -8.75 42.85 22.50
C ARG A 19 -9.96 43.54 21.86
N TYR A 20 -11.18 43.22 22.28
CA TYR A 20 -12.43 43.74 21.72
C TYR A 20 -13.41 44.15 22.83
N PRO A 21 -14.31 45.12 22.58
CA PRO A 21 -15.29 45.60 23.55
C PRO A 21 -16.52 44.67 23.65
N VAL A 22 -16.28 43.34 23.73
CA VAL A 22 -17.34 42.32 23.76
C VAL A 22 -17.11 41.36 24.91
N ARG A 23 -18.19 41.00 25.59
CA ARG A 23 -18.24 39.92 26.60
C ARG A 23 -19.27 38.90 26.20
N VAL A 24 -18.96 37.62 26.42
CA VAL A 24 -19.86 36.51 26.11
C VAL A 24 -20.09 35.71 27.37
N VAL A 25 -21.35 35.35 27.62
CA VAL A 25 -21.77 34.40 28.64
C VAL A 25 -22.17 33.11 27.92
N PHE A 26 -21.51 32.00 28.25
CA PHE A 26 -21.84 30.69 27.72
C PHE A 26 -21.92 29.70 28.88
N ARG A 27 -23.09 29.07 29.06
CA ARG A 27 -23.35 28.12 30.15
C ARG A 27 -23.02 28.66 31.56
N GLY A 28 -23.25 29.95 31.77
CA GLY A 28 -23.06 30.61 33.07
C GLY A 28 -21.66 31.22 33.31
N GLU A 29 -20.69 30.99 32.42
CA GLU A 29 -19.35 31.57 32.55
C GLU A 29 -19.11 32.80 31.66
N VAL A 30 -18.40 33.80 32.18
CA VAL A 30 -18.16 35.11 31.55
C VAL A 30 -16.77 35.16 30.95
N LEU A 31 -16.68 35.50 29.66
CA LEU A 31 -15.40 35.59 28.93
C LEU A 31 -15.21 36.97 28.28
N PRO A 32 -14.05 37.63 28.50
CA PRO A 32 -13.01 37.34 29.50
C PRO A 32 -13.49 37.57 30.95
N GLU A 33 -12.71 37.12 31.95
CA GLU A 33 -13.00 37.20 33.40
C GLU A 33 -13.53 38.58 33.90
N PRO A 34 -14.35 38.62 34.98
CA PRO A 34 -15.14 39.79 35.43
C PRO A 34 -14.32 41.06 35.77
N PRO A 35 -14.95 42.27 35.78
CA PRO A 35 -16.41 42.51 35.84
C PRO A 35 -17.12 42.63 34.49
N LEU A 36 -18.35 42.11 34.42
CA LEU A 36 -19.31 42.34 33.33
C LEU A 36 -19.66 43.83 33.29
N LYS A 37 -19.07 44.59 32.36
CA LYS A 37 -19.49 45.96 32.02
C LYS A 37 -20.05 45.97 30.61
N GLY A 38 -21.00 46.87 30.34
CA GLY A 38 -21.60 47.01 29.02
C GLY A 38 -23.07 46.59 28.90
N GLU A 39 -23.68 46.92 27.76
CA GLU A 39 -25.10 46.67 27.47
C GLU A 39 -25.29 45.28 26.84
N LYS A 40 -26.29 44.52 27.31
CA LYS A 40 -26.63 43.19 26.75
C LYS A 40 -27.26 43.36 25.38
N LEU A 41 -26.57 42.92 24.33
CA LEU A 41 -27.05 43.02 22.96
C LEU A 41 -28.03 41.90 22.60
N TRP A 42 -27.86 40.70 23.18
CA TRP A 42 -28.64 39.52 22.82
C TRP A 42 -28.50 38.37 23.83
N GLU A 43 -29.54 37.53 23.96
CA GLU A 43 -29.59 36.32 24.78
C GLU A 43 -30.57 35.32 24.15
N GLU A 44 -30.16 34.05 23.98
CA GLU A 44 -31.04 32.97 23.53
C GLU A 44 -30.49 31.61 24.00
N GLY A 45 -31.24 30.92 24.86
CA GLY A 45 -30.79 29.65 25.48
C GLY A 45 -29.63 29.86 26.45
N GLU A 46 -28.57 29.06 26.33
CA GLU A 46 -27.39 29.10 27.22
C GLU A 46 -26.31 30.13 26.79
N LEU A 47 -26.61 31.02 25.84
CA LEU A 47 -25.66 32.00 25.28
C LEU A 47 -26.20 33.44 25.40
N ALA A 48 -25.41 34.36 25.98
CA ALA A 48 -25.70 35.79 26.02
C ALA A 48 -24.47 36.64 25.64
N LEU A 49 -24.69 37.80 25.02
CA LEU A 49 -23.63 38.67 24.50
C LEU A 49 -23.82 40.11 24.98
N TYR A 50 -22.73 40.70 25.47
CA TYR A 50 -22.66 42.04 26.05
C TYR A 50 -21.59 42.87 25.34
N TRP A 51 -21.84 44.18 25.24
CA TRP A 51 -20.95 45.11 24.55
C TRP A 51 -20.52 46.26 25.44
N GLU A 52 -19.22 46.45 25.57
CA GLU A 52 -18.62 47.50 26.39
C GLU A 52 -18.55 48.83 25.63
N GLY A 53 -19.34 49.83 26.04
CA GLY A 53 -19.36 51.17 25.43
C GLY A 53 -20.59 51.40 24.55
N ARG A 54 -20.54 52.38 23.63
CA ARG A 54 -21.69 52.68 22.75
C ARG A 54 -21.99 51.49 21.84
N PRO A 55 -23.26 51.05 21.75
CA PRO A 55 -23.63 49.87 20.99
C PRO A 55 -23.30 50.05 19.50
N PRO A 56 -22.88 48.96 18.81
CA PRO A 56 -22.50 49.04 17.41
C PRO A 56 -23.70 49.29 16.51
N SER A 57 -23.45 49.63 15.24
CA SER A 57 -24.52 49.92 14.25
C SER A 57 -25.54 48.78 14.16
N ARG A 58 -26.78 49.13 13.83
CA ARG A 58 -27.91 48.19 13.79
C ARG A 58 -27.63 47.02 12.85
N GLU A 59 -26.91 47.26 11.75
CA GLU A 59 -26.49 46.22 10.82
C GLU A 59 -25.48 45.24 11.43
N LEU A 60 -24.58 45.69 12.33
CA LEU A 60 -23.64 44.81 13.00
C LEU A 60 -24.34 43.95 14.06
N GLN A 61 -25.35 44.50 14.74
CA GLN A 61 -26.17 43.75 15.68
C GLN A 61 -27.00 42.66 14.98
N GLU A 62 -27.58 42.96 13.81
CA GLU A 62 -28.27 41.98 12.98
C GLU A 62 -27.33 40.93 12.38
N ALA A 63 -26.13 41.34 11.94
CA ALA A 63 -25.12 40.40 11.45
C ALA A 63 -24.71 39.42 12.55
N LEU A 64 -24.51 39.88 13.79
CA LEU A 64 -24.19 39.02 14.94
C LEU A 64 -25.32 38.04 15.26
N ARG A 65 -26.59 38.50 15.21
CA ARG A 65 -27.77 37.61 15.38
C ARG A 65 -27.88 36.54 14.29
N LEU A 66 -27.76 36.93 13.02
CA LEU A 66 -27.85 35.99 11.90
C LEU A 66 -26.71 34.96 11.91
N LEU A 67 -25.51 35.38 12.35
CA LEU A 67 -24.33 34.53 12.44
C LEU A 67 -24.46 33.45 13.53
N LEU A 68 -25.09 33.80 14.67
CA LEU A 68 -25.41 32.84 15.74
C LEU A 68 -26.52 31.86 15.33
N LYS A 69 -27.52 32.33 14.58
CA LYS A 69 -28.57 31.46 14.01
C LYS A 69 -28.01 30.49 12.96
N ALA A 70 -27.07 30.93 12.14
CA ALA A 70 -26.37 30.09 11.16
C ALA A 70 -25.50 29.02 11.82
N PHE A 71 -24.83 29.34 12.94
CA PHE A 71 -24.06 28.38 13.72
C PHE A 71 -24.91 27.20 14.21
N ARG A 72 -26.13 27.46 14.69
CA ARG A 72 -27.08 26.40 15.11
C ARG A 72 -27.52 25.52 13.93
N GLN A 73 -27.78 26.12 12.77
CA GLN A 73 -28.19 25.38 11.58
C GLN A 73 -27.07 24.48 11.02
N VAL A 74 -25.82 24.93 11.08
CA VAL A 74 -24.65 24.14 10.65
C VAL A 74 -24.45 22.90 11.53
N LEU A 75 -24.72 22.99 12.84
CA LEU A 75 -24.68 21.84 13.74
C LEU A 75 -25.75 20.79 13.37
N ALA A 76 -26.99 21.22 13.10
CA ALA A 76 -28.06 20.31 12.67
C ALA A 76 -27.84 19.70 11.27
N LEU A 77 -27.21 20.44 10.35
CA LEU A 77 -26.83 19.95 9.01
C LEU A 77 -25.73 18.89 9.08
N ARG A 78 -24.78 19.01 10.03
CA ARG A 78 -23.68 18.05 10.22
C ARG A 78 -24.15 16.67 10.67
N GLU A 79 -25.17 16.61 11.53
CA GLU A 79 -25.77 15.35 11.97
C GLU A 79 -26.46 14.61 10.81
N ARG A 80 -27.06 15.35 9.87
CA ARG A 80 -27.69 14.78 8.66
C ARG A 80 -26.67 14.33 7.60
N GLU A 81 -25.58 15.08 7.42
CA GLU A 81 -24.53 14.76 6.44
C GLU A 81 -23.77 13.45 6.79
N LEU A 82 -23.57 13.18 8.09
CA LEU A 82 -22.97 11.93 8.58
C LEU A 82 -23.84 10.69 8.28
N ALA A 83 -25.16 10.84 8.18
CA ALA A 83 -26.06 9.76 7.79
C ALA A 83 -26.00 9.46 6.28
N LEU A 84 -25.79 10.49 5.45
CA LEU A 84 -25.72 10.38 3.98
C LEU A 84 -24.38 9.85 3.47
N LEU A 85 -23.26 10.18 4.14
CA LEU A 85 -21.90 9.75 3.73
C LEU A 85 -21.66 8.23 3.81
N ARG A 86 -22.47 7.48 4.57
CA ARG A 86 -22.41 6.01 4.61
C ARG A 86 -22.91 5.34 3.31
N ALA A 87 -23.57 6.08 2.41
CA ALA A 87 -24.23 5.51 1.23
C ALA A 87 -23.57 5.84 -0.14
N GLN A 88 -22.59 6.77 -0.23
CA GLN A 88 -22.11 7.32 -1.53
C GLN A 88 -20.63 7.02 -1.91
N GLY A 89 -19.87 6.26 -1.12
CA GLY A 89 -18.40 6.15 -1.27
C GLY A 89 -17.82 5.34 -2.44
N GLU A 90 -18.62 4.61 -3.23
CA GLU A 90 -18.09 3.61 -4.18
C GLU A 90 -17.89 4.10 -5.63
N SER A 91 -18.69 5.06 -6.12
CA SER A 91 -18.75 5.36 -7.57
C SER A 91 -17.62 6.27 -8.10
N GLU A 92 -17.22 7.32 -7.36
CA GLU A 92 -16.19 8.28 -7.81
C GLU A 92 -14.77 7.72 -7.77
N ARG A 93 -14.51 6.76 -6.87
CA ARG A 93 -13.21 6.09 -6.72
C ARG A 93 -12.98 5.10 -7.86
N LEU A 94 -14.05 4.42 -8.30
CA LEU A 94 -14.06 3.53 -9.46
C LEU A 94 -13.75 4.29 -10.76
N LEU A 95 -14.41 5.43 -10.97
CA LEU A 95 -14.18 6.29 -12.14
C LEU A 95 -12.72 6.78 -12.24
N ARG A 96 -12.06 7.09 -11.12
CA ARG A 96 -10.68 7.60 -11.11
C ARG A 96 -9.63 6.53 -11.41
N LEU A 97 -9.88 5.28 -11.00
CA LEU A 97 -9.05 4.13 -11.33
C LEU A 97 -9.20 3.77 -12.81
N LEU A 98 -10.45 3.70 -13.31
CA LEU A 98 -10.74 3.47 -14.72
C LEU A 98 -10.09 4.53 -15.64
N LEU A 99 -10.13 5.81 -15.24
CA LEU A 99 -9.50 6.90 -16.02
C LEU A 99 -7.97 6.78 -16.09
N HIS A 100 -7.32 6.25 -15.04
CA HIS A 100 -5.87 6.09 -14.99
C HIS A 100 -5.41 4.83 -15.75
N GLU A 101 -6.26 3.80 -15.79
CA GLU A 101 -6.02 2.56 -16.54
C GLU A 101 -6.32 2.69 -18.03
N ILE A 102 -7.23 3.59 -18.45
CA ILE A 102 -7.50 3.89 -19.87
C ILE A 102 -6.42 4.79 -20.50
N LYS A 103 -5.79 5.67 -19.72
CA LYS A 103 -4.73 6.58 -20.20
C LYS A 103 -3.50 5.83 -20.71
N ASN A 104 -3.11 4.74 -20.04
CA ASN A 104 -1.92 3.96 -20.36
C ASN A 104 -2.00 3.24 -21.72
N PRO A 105 -3.05 2.45 -22.06
CA PRO A 105 -3.18 1.82 -23.37
C PRO A 105 -3.36 2.86 -24.49
N LEU A 106 -4.00 4.00 -24.22
CA LEU A 106 -4.17 5.07 -25.22
C LEU A 106 -2.83 5.69 -25.66
N MET A 107 -1.90 5.89 -24.73
CA MET A 107 -0.55 6.39 -25.05
C MET A 107 0.27 5.36 -25.84
N SER A 108 0.11 4.07 -25.54
CA SER A 108 0.74 3.00 -26.31
C SER A 108 0.16 2.89 -27.73
N ILE A 109 -1.15 3.07 -27.90
CA ILE A 109 -1.82 3.10 -29.21
C ILE A 109 -1.32 4.31 -30.03
N LEU A 110 -1.23 5.50 -29.44
CA LEU A 110 -0.69 6.68 -30.11
C LEU A 110 0.76 6.47 -30.55
N GLY A 111 1.62 5.90 -29.70
CA GLY A 111 3.01 5.61 -30.04
C GLY A 111 3.16 4.54 -31.14
N ALA A 112 2.30 3.52 -31.15
CA ALA A 112 2.27 2.50 -32.20
C ALA A 112 1.80 3.07 -33.55
N LEU A 113 0.81 3.98 -33.54
CA LEU A 113 0.32 4.67 -34.75
C LEU A 113 1.37 5.65 -35.31
N GLU A 114 2.10 6.36 -34.45
CA GLU A 114 3.19 7.26 -34.87
C GLU A 114 4.35 6.47 -35.50
N LEU A 115 4.76 5.34 -34.91
CA LEU A 115 5.80 4.45 -35.45
C LEU A 115 5.39 3.83 -36.79
N ALA A 116 4.16 3.32 -36.91
CA ALA A 116 3.66 2.70 -38.14
C ALA A 116 3.68 3.66 -39.34
N ARG A 117 3.56 4.98 -39.09
CA ARG A 117 3.66 6.01 -40.13
C ARG A 117 5.10 6.31 -40.56
N GLU A 118 6.08 6.01 -39.72
CA GLU A 118 7.50 6.28 -39.97
C GLU A 118 8.23 5.08 -40.61
N THR A 119 7.69 3.86 -40.55
CA THR A 119 8.43 2.64 -40.90
C THR A 119 8.15 2.02 -42.26
N GLU A 120 7.03 2.33 -42.95
CA GLU A 120 6.67 1.66 -44.22
C GLU A 120 6.00 2.60 -45.26
N GLU A 121 6.24 2.34 -46.56
CA GLU A 121 5.43 2.89 -47.68
C GLU A 121 4.04 2.25 -47.67
N LEU A 122 3.16 2.81 -46.84
CA LEU A 122 1.78 2.34 -46.71
C LEU A 122 0.92 2.71 -47.94
N PRO A 123 0.00 1.85 -48.38
CA PRO A 123 -1.05 2.19 -49.34
C PRO A 123 -1.87 3.40 -48.86
N GLU A 124 -2.37 4.22 -49.78
CA GLU A 124 -3.05 5.48 -49.44
C GLU A 124 -4.30 5.27 -48.55
N GLU A 125 -5.04 4.17 -48.78
CA GLU A 125 -6.18 3.79 -47.94
C GLU A 125 -5.77 3.43 -46.50
N ALA A 126 -4.57 2.87 -46.29
CA ALA A 126 -4.05 2.55 -44.96
C ALA A 126 -3.61 3.82 -44.22
N LYS A 127 -3.07 4.83 -44.93
CA LYS A 127 -2.74 6.13 -44.36
C LYS A 127 -3.99 6.87 -43.90
N GLU A 128 -5.05 6.87 -44.70
CA GLU A 128 -6.34 7.48 -44.33
C GLU A 128 -6.95 6.84 -43.07
N LEU A 129 -6.88 5.51 -42.95
CA LEU A 129 -7.36 4.79 -41.76
C LEU A 129 -6.52 5.09 -40.50
N LEU A 130 -5.19 5.21 -40.65
CA LEU A 130 -4.30 5.61 -39.56
C LEU A 130 -4.54 7.05 -39.10
N GLU A 131 -4.80 7.97 -40.03
CA GLU A 131 -5.17 9.36 -39.70
C GLU A 131 -6.50 9.44 -38.93
N ILE A 132 -7.46 8.57 -39.25
CA ILE A 132 -8.74 8.48 -38.51
C ILE A 132 -8.49 7.95 -37.09
N ALA A 133 -7.66 6.92 -36.94
CA ALA A 133 -7.33 6.33 -35.65
C ALA A 133 -6.56 7.31 -34.75
N GLU A 134 -5.58 8.03 -35.30
CA GLU A 134 -4.78 9.04 -34.59
C GLU A 134 -5.67 10.20 -34.11
N ARG A 135 -6.54 10.73 -34.98
CA ARG A 135 -7.51 11.78 -34.62
C ARG A 135 -8.44 11.32 -33.50
N SER A 136 -8.90 10.08 -33.56
CA SER A 136 -9.78 9.49 -32.54
C SER A 136 -9.07 9.32 -31.19
N ALA A 137 -7.82 8.87 -31.19
CA ALA A 137 -7.02 8.69 -29.98
C ALA A 137 -6.66 10.04 -29.32
N ARG A 138 -6.26 11.06 -30.11
CA ARG A 138 -6.03 12.43 -29.62
C ARG A 138 -7.30 13.04 -29.03
N ARG A 139 -8.46 12.75 -29.62
CA ARG A 139 -9.77 13.20 -29.12
C ARG A 139 -10.13 12.57 -27.76
N ILE A 140 -9.83 11.28 -27.55
CA ILE A 140 -10.01 10.61 -26.26
C ILE A 140 -9.05 11.19 -25.21
N GLN A 141 -7.82 11.55 -25.58
CA GLN A 141 -6.85 12.17 -24.68
C GLN A 141 -7.32 13.56 -24.18
N ASP A 142 -7.87 14.40 -25.07
CA ASP A 142 -8.46 15.70 -24.69
C ASP A 142 -9.67 15.53 -23.77
N LEU A 143 -10.52 14.53 -24.03
CA LEU A 143 -11.65 14.17 -23.15
C LEU A 143 -11.18 13.78 -21.74
N LEU A 144 -10.15 12.94 -21.64
CA LEU A 144 -9.55 12.51 -20.38
C LEU A 144 -8.95 13.68 -19.60
N GLN A 145 -8.21 14.56 -20.28
CA GLN A 145 -7.60 15.74 -19.66
C GLN A 145 -8.65 16.70 -19.10
N ARG A 146 -9.72 16.99 -19.87
CA ARG A 146 -10.83 17.83 -19.41
C ARG A 146 -11.61 17.22 -18.25
N ALA A 147 -11.78 15.90 -18.24
CA ALA A 147 -12.41 15.19 -17.14
C ALA A 147 -11.55 15.28 -15.86
N GLN A 148 -10.23 15.16 -15.97
CA GLN A 148 -9.30 15.37 -14.84
C GLN A 148 -9.35 16.81 -14.32
N GLU A 149 -9.34 17.81 -15.20
CA GLU A 149 -9.46 19.23 -14.82
C GLU A 149 -10.78 19.50 -14.09
N TYR A 150 -11.90 18.99 -14.61
CA TYR A 150 -13.21 19.07 -13.97
C TYR A 150 -13.20 18.44 -12.57
N LEU A 151 -12.66 17.22 -12.43
CA LEU A 151 -12.60 16.50 -11.15
C LEU A 151 -11.64 17.15 -10.15
N SER A 152 -10.56 17.79 -10.62
CA SER A 152 -9.56 18.43 -9.77
C SER A 152 -10.17 19.56 -8.93
N LEU A 153 -11.02 20.41 -9.52
CA LEU A 153 -11.71 21.51 -8.81
C LEU A 153 -12.74 21.03 -7.78
N GLY A 154 -13.20 19.78 -7.85
CA GLY A 154 -14.16 19.20 -6.89
C GLY A 154 -13.54 18.73 -5.56
N GLN A 155 -12.21 18.61 -5.47
CA GLN A 155 -11.53 18.05 -4.29
C GLN A 155 -10.61 19.04 -3.57
N GLY A 156 -11.12 20.24 -3.26
CA GLY A 156 -10.44 21.15 -2.35
C GLY A 156 -9.09 21.68 -2.85
N VAL A 157 -8.96 21.89 -4.17
CA VAL A 157 -7.80 22.57 -4.76
C VAL A 157 -7.61 23.93 -4.09
N ARG A 158 -6.41 24.16 -3.55
CA ARG A 158 -6.01 25.48 -3.06
C ARG A 158 -5.76 26.38 -4.26
N LEU A 159 -6.75 27.20 -4.60
CA LEU A 159 -6.57 28.30 -5.53
C LEU A 159 -5.44 29.20 -5.03
N LYS A 160 -4.49 29.53 -5.91
CA LYS A 160 -3.48 30.54 -5.59
C LYS A 160 -4.18 31.89 -5.55
N ALA A 161 -4.32 32.48 -4.37
CA ALA A 161 -4.97 33.79 -4.24
C ALA A 161 -3.97 34.91 -4.54
N GLU A 162 -3.92 35.36 -5.80
CA GLU A 162 -3.09 36.49 -6.23
C GLU A 162 -3.94 37.63 -6.84
N ARG A 163 -3.34 38.82 -7.00
CA ARG A 163 -4.00 39.94 -7.68
C ARG A 163 -3.94 39.73 -9.19
N VAL A 164 -5.10 39.50 -9.81
CA VAL A 164 -5.23 39.23 -11.24
C VAL A 164 -5.82 40.44 -11.96
N ASP A 165 -5.11 40.99 -12.94
CA ASP A 165 -5.63 42.03 -13.84
C ASP A 165 -6.53 41.40 -14.91
N LEU A 166 -7.83 41.70 -14.87
CA LEU A 166 -8.82 41.15 -15.79
C LEU A 166 -8.64 41.68 -17.22
N LYS A 167 -8.09 42.88 -17.41
CA LYS A 167 -7.85 43.44 -18.75
C LYS A 167 -6.74 42.68 -19.45
N ALA A 168 -5.63 42.46 -18.76
CA ALA A 168 -4.50 41.68 -19.28
C ALA A 168 -4.95 40.25 -19.63
N LEU A 169 -5.72 39.63 -18.74
CA LEU A 169 -6.23 38.27 -18.94
C LEU A 169 -7.15 38.15 -20.16
N LEU A 170 -8.05 39.13 -20.36
CA LEU A 170 -8.96 39.17 -21.51
C LEU A 170 -8.24 39.44 -22.83
N LEU A 171 -7.23 40.31 -22.83
CA LEU A 171 -6.40 40.56 -24.01
C LEU A 171 -5.66 39.28 -24.41
N GLN A 172 -5.04 38.60 -23.44
CA GLN A 172 -4.35 37.34 -23.68
C GLN A 172 -5.28 36.28 -24.27
N ALA A 173 -6.45 36.06 -23.68
CA ALA A 173 -7.40 35.06 -24.16
C ALA A 173 -7.99 35.42 -25.54
N ALA A 174 -8.13 36.71 -25.85
CA ALA A 174 -8.61 37.17 -27.15
C ALA A 174 -7.57 37.00 -28.26
N GLU A 175 -6.28 37.20 -27.99
CA GLU A 175 -5.21 36.94 -28.96
C GLU A 175 -5.14 35.45 -29.30
N GLU A 176 -5.32 34.56 -28.32
CA GLU A 176 -5.32 33.11 -28.51
C GLU A 176 -6.38 32.65 -29.53
N VAL A 177 -7.60 33.22 -29.46
CA VAL A 177 -8.70 32.84 -30.37
C VAL A 177 -8.71 33.62 -31.69
N ARG A 178 -7.82 34.61 -31.84
CA ARG A 178 -7.78 35.53 -32.99
C ARG A 178 -7.47 34.83 -34.32
N PRO A 179 -6.54 33.85 -34.41
CA PRO A 179 -6.29 33.13 -35.65
C PRO A 179 -7.53 32.37 -36.14
N LEU A 180 -8.25 31.72 -35.23
CA LEU A 180 -9.48 30.98 -35.57
C LEU A 180 -10.60 31.93 -36.00
N ALA A 181 -10.75 33.07 -35.31
CA ALA A 181 -11.71 34.11 -35.69
C ALA A 181 -11.40 34.69 -37.08
N ARG A 182 -10.13 34.92 -37.42
CA ARG A 182 -9.70 35.38 -38.75
C ARG A 182 -10.00 34.35 -39.85
N ARG A 183 -9.72 33.07 -39.61
CA ARG A 183 -10.03 31.97 -40.55
C ARG A 183 -11.52 31.94 -40.89
N LYS A 184 -12.40 32.21 -39.91
CA LYS A 184 -13.86 32.30 -40.07
C LYS A 184 -14.38 33.71 -40.42
N ARG A 185 -13.49 34.66 -40.77
CA ARG A 185 -13.86 36.06 -41.07
C ARG A 185 -14.77 36.71 -40.01
N LEU A 186 -14.59 36.38 -38.73
CA LEU A 186 -15.42 36.89 -37.64
C LEU A 186 -14.97 38.28 -37.18
N ALA A 187 -15.93 39.15 -36.88
CA ALA A 187 -15.67 40.42 -36.22
C ALA A 187 -15.51 40.23 -34.70
N LEU A 188 -14.28 40.06 -34.21
CA LEU A 188 -13.95 39.99 -32.77
C LEU A 188 -13.73 41.40 -32.20
N ARG A 189 -14.59 41.85 -31.29
CA ARG A 189 -14.50 43.19 -30.66
C ARG A 189 -14.33 43.11 -29.15
N LEU A 190 -13.31 43.76 -28.61
CA LEU A 190 -13.09 43.90 -27.17
C LEU A 190 -13.42 45.32 -26.72
N ALA A 191 -14.26 45.46 -25.69
CA ALA A 191 -14.55 46.73 -25.04
C ALA A 191 -14.13 46.65 -23.56
N LEU A 192 -13.04 47.32 -23.23
CA LEU A 192 -12.45 47.36 -21.89
C LEU A 192 -12.66 48.76 -21.27
N PRO A 193 -12.94 48.86 -19.96
CA PRO A 193 -13.10 50.14 -19.28
C PRO A 193 -11.74 50.85 -19.10
N LYS A 194 -11.75 52.20 -19.05
CA LYS A 194 -10.54 53.01 -18.85
C LYS A 194 -9.91 52.84 -17.46
N GLY A 195 -10.70 52.49 -16.44
CA GLY A 195 -10.22 52.32 -15.07
C GLY A 195 -9.49 51.00 -14.80
N GLU A 196 -8.91 50.84 -13.61
CA GLU A 196 -8.41 49.56 -13.13
C GLU A 196 -9.53 48.53 -12.98
N ALA A 197 -9.24 47.28 -13.35
CA ALA A 197 -10.14 46.14 -13.18
C ALA A 197 -9.35 44.89 -12.81
N TRP A 198 -9.33 44.57 -11.52
CA TRP A 198 -8.57 43.44 -10.97
C TRP A 198 -9.36 42.69 -9.90
N VAL A 199 -9.07 41.40 -9.71
CA VAL A 199 -9.70 40.51 -8.72
C VAL A 199 -8.65 39.75 -7.93
N TYR A 200 -9.03 39.16 -6.80
CA TYR A 200 -8.20 38.15 -6.13
C TYR A 200 -8.61 36.75 -6.61
N GLY A 201 -7.66 35.97 -7.09
CA GLY A 201 -7.95 34.66 -7.65
C GLY A 201 -6.74 33.97 -8.24
N ASP A 202 -6.95 32.76 -8.71
CA ASP A 202 -5.96 31.96 -9.42
C ASP A 202 -5.99 32.33 -10.91
N ARG A 203 -4.93 32.99 -11.36
CA ARG A 203 -4.83 33.51 -12.73
C ARG A 203 -5.01 32.41 -13.78
N ASP A 204 -4.44 31.23 -13.54
CA ASP A 204 -4.43 30.14 -14.53
C ASP A 204 -5.85 29.59 -14.73
N TRP A 205 -6.59 29.40 -13.64
CA TRP A 205 -7.98 28.93 -13.71
C TRP A 205 -8.92 29.97 -14.33
N LEU A 206 -8.77 31.24 -13.96
CA LEU A 206 -9.57 32.32 -14.55
C LEU A 206 -9.28 32.47 -16.05
N TYR A 207 -8.02 32.31 -16.47
CA TYR A 207 -7.64 32.28 -17.89
C TYR A 207 -8.35 31.14 -18.62
N GLN A 208 -8.31 29.93 -18.07
CA GLN A 208 -8.97 28.76 -18.65
C GLN A 208 -10.49 28.93 -18.77
N ALA A 209 -11.15 29.51 -17.77
CA ALA A 209 -12.58 29.79 -17.85
C ALA A 209 -12.90 30.77 -18.99
N LEU A 210 -12.12 31.85 -19.13
CA LEU A 210 -12.29 32.82 -20.21
C LEU A 210 -12.06 32.20 -21.59
N LEU A 211 -10.99 31.41 -21.73
CA LEU A 211 -10.64 30.76 -22.98
C LEU A 211 -11.73 29.77 -23.41
N ASN A 212 -12.34 29.03 -22.48
CA ASN A 212 -13.44 28.11 -22.77
C ASN A 212 -14.69 28.82 -23.31
N VAL A 213 -15.05 29.97 -22.75
CA VAL A 213 -16.21 30.75 -23.24
C VAL A 213 -15.91 31.39 -24.60
N LEU A 214 -14.71 31.95 -24.79
CA LEU A 214 -14.32 32.57 -26.04
C LEU A 214 -14.18 31.56 -27.18
N ASN A 215 -13.59 30.39 -26.92
CA ASN A 215 -13.53 29.30 -27.89
C ASN A 215 -14.92 28.85 -28.30
N ASN A 216 -15.86 28.71 -27.36
CA ASN A 216 -17.25 28.38 -27.71
C ASN A 216 -17.87 29.47 -28.60
N ALA A 217 -17.70 30.75 -28.25
CA ALA A 217 -18.24 31.85 -29.05
C ALA A 217 -17.70 31.85 -30.49
N VAL A 218 -16.38 31.73 -30.69
CA VAL A 218 -15.75 31.68 -32.02
C VAL A 218 -16.12 30.41 -32.78
N LYS A 219 -16.19 29.27 -32.09
CA LYS A 219 -16.48 27.97 -32.69
C LYS A 219 -17.91 27.89 -33.25
N TYR A 220 -18.90 28.37 -32.50
CA TYR A 220 -20.31 28.26 -32.89
C TYR A 220 -20.83 29.46 -33.70
N THR A 221 -20.07 30.55 -33.80
CA THR A 221 -20.45 31.65 -34.70
C THR A 221 -20.18 31.24 -36.17
N PRO A 222 -21.17 31.39 -37.07
CA PRO A 222 -20.98 31.15 -38.50
C PRO A 222 -20.05 32.19 -39.12
N GLU A 223 -19.53 31.88 -40.30
CA GLU A 223 -18.62 32.77 -41.03
C GLU A 223 -19.23 34.16 -41.27
N GLY A 224 -18.42 35.22 -41.10
CA GLY A 224 -18.88 36.62 -41.22
C GLY A 224 -19.68 37.14 -40.01
N GLY A 225 -19.91 36.30 -38.99
CA GLY A 225 -20.57 36.70 -37.75
C GLY A 225 -19.73 37.56 -36.81
N ARG A 226 -20.25 37.85 -35.62
CA ARG A 226 -19.63 38.76 -34.65
C ARG A 226 -19.52 38.12 -33.27
N VAL A 227 -18.36 38.28 -32.65
CA VAL A 227 -18.13 37.98 -31.23
C VAL A 227 -17.69 39.26 -30.53
N SER A 228 -18.37 39.63 -29.45
CA SER A 228 -18.05 40.82 -28.66
C SER A 228 -17.82 40.48 -27.20
N VAL A 229 -16.72 41.00 -26.66
CA VAL A 229 -16.29 40.78 -25.27
C VAL A 229 -16.30 42.14 -24.58
N ARG A 230 -17.09 42.27 -23.51
CA ARG A 230 -17.21 43.51 -22.75
C ARG A 230 -16.88 43.27 -21.29
N LEU A 231 -15.94 44.04 -20.75
CA LEU A 231 -15.68 44.09 -19.31
C LEU A 231 -16.48 45.24 -18.69
N LEU A 232 -17.48 44.89 -17.89
CA LEU A 232 -18.39 45.78 -17.21
C LEU A 232 -17.97 45.94 -15.75
N ARG A 233 -17.99 47.18 -15.26
CA ARG A 233 -17.72 47.50 -13.86
C ARG A 233 -19.03 47.85 -13.15
N GLY A 234 -19.48 46.98 -12.25
CA GLY A 234 -20.60 47.23 -11.36
C GLY A 234 -20.14 47.81 -10.01
N LYS A 235 -21.11 48.04 -9.10
CA LYS A 235 -20.83 48.56 -7.74
C LYS A 235 -19.94 47.60 -6.94
N ASP A 236 -20.32 46.32 -6.88
CA ASP A 236 -19.64 45.29 -6.07
C ASP A 236 -19.10 44.10 -6.88
N ARG A 237 -19.25 44.12 -8.21
CA ARG A 237 -18.81 43.02 -9.09
C ARG A 237 -18.24 43.54 -10.42
N TYR A 238 -17.31 42.80 -10.99
CA TYR A 238 -16.97 42.88 -12.41
C TYR A 238 -17.81 41.87 -13.19
N GLY A 239 -18.29 42.26 -14.36
CA GLY A 239 -19.00 41.37 -15.28
C GLY A 239 -18.25 41.27 -16.59
N ILE A 240 -17.95 40.05 -17.04
CA ILE A 240 -17.36 39.79 -18.35
C ILE A 240 -18.47 39.22 -19.23
N ALA A 241 -18.95 40.01 -20.19
CA ALA A 241 -19.97 39.59 -21.13
C ALA A 241 -19.33 39.17 -22.44
N VAL A 242 -19.50 37.90 -22.82
CA VAL A 242 -19.10 37.34 -24.12
C VAL A 242 -20.37 37.08 -24.92
N ALA A 243 -20.60 37.87 -25.96
CA ALA A 243 -21.78 37.77 -26.82
C ALA A 243 -21.39 37.35 -28.24
N ASP A 244 -22.10 36.37 -28.79
CA ASP A 244 -21.93 35.84 -30.13
C ASP A 244 -23.22 35.99 -30.97
N THR A 245 -23.09 35.96 -32.29
CA THR A 245 -24.21 35.90 -33.24
C THR A 245 -24.37 34.50 -33.82
N GLY A 246 -24.12 33.47 -33.02
CA GLY A 246 -24.26 32.07 -33.41
C GLY A 246 -25.73 31.59 -33.45
N PRO A 247 -25.96 30.26 -33.54
CA PRO A 247 -27.30 29.68 -33.69
C PRO A 247 -28.19 29.86 -32.45
N GLY A 248 -27.63 30.26 -31.30
CA GLY A 248 -28.36 30.34 -30.04
C GLY A 248 -28.69 28.96 -29.44
N ILE A 249 -29.22 28.97 -28.22
CA ILE A 249 -29.51 27.79 -27.40
C ILE A 249 -31.02 27.75 -27.12
N PRO A 250 -31.71 26.62 -27.38
CA PRO A 250 -33.14 26.46 -27.09
C PRO A 250 -33.44 26.67 -25.60
N GLU A 251 -34.60 27.27 -25.28
CA GLU A 251 -34.99 27.63 -23.90
C GLU A 251 -34.95 26.42 -22.94
N GLY A 252 -35.46 25.26 -23.36
CA GLY A 252 -35.45 24.02 -22.55
C GLY A 252 -34.06 23.40 -22.32
N GLU A 253 -33.00 23.91 -22.97
CA GLU A 253 -31.64 23.43 -22.83
C GLU A 253 -30.73 24.42 -22.07
N GLN A 254 -31.16 25.66 -21.85
CA GLN A 254 -30.31 26.73 -21.30
C GLN A 254 -29.84 26.45 -19.86
N ASP A 255 -30.66 25.80 -19.03
CA ASP A 255 -30.28 25.46 -17.66
C ASP A 255 -29.27 24.30 -17.58
N LYS A 256 -29.28 23.44 -18.61
CA LYS A 256 -28.47 22.21 -18.66
C LYS A 256 -27.10 22.41 -19.30
N VAL A 257 -26.87 23.53 -20.00
CA VAL A 257 -25.58 23.76 -20.71
C VAL A 257 -24.35 23.85 -19.79
N PHE A 258 -24.56 24.03 -18.49
CA PHE A 258 -23.51 24.03 -17.48
C PHE A 258 -23.37 22.68 -16.76
N GLU A 259 -24.20 21.69 -17.09
CA GLU A 259 -24.06 20.33 -16.60
C GLU A 259 -22.92 19.60 -17.34
N PRO A 260 -22.17 18.73 -16.66
CA PRO A 260 -21.10 17.96 -17.29
C PRO A 260 -21.63 17.05 -18.40
N PHE A 261 -20.88 16.93 -19.49
CA PHE A 261 -21.19 16.07 -20.65
C PHE A 261 -22.44 16.49 -21.45
N PHE A 262 -23.16 17.54 -21.05
CA PHE A 262 -24.31 18.03 -21.79
C PHE A 262 -23.92 18.76 -23.08
N ARG A 263 -24.61 18.47 -24.19
CA ARG A 263 -24.44 19.11 -25.50
C ARG A 263 -25.79 19.58 -26.03
N ALA A 264 -25.87 20.85 -26.40
CA ALA A 264 -27.07 21.43 -26.99
C ALA A 264 -27.34 20.87 -28.40
N SER A 265 -28.61 20.67 -28.75
CA SER A 265 -29.06 20.05 -30.00
C SER A 265 -28.79 20.91 -31.26
N THR A 266 -28.62 22.23 -31.09
CA THR A 266 -28.46 23.21 -32.18
C THR A 266 -27.06 23.33 -32.78
N ARG A 267 -26.15 22.40 -32.46
CA ARG A 267 -24.70 22.52 -32.71
C ARG A 267 -24.17 21.88 -34.01
N GLY A 268 -24.97 21.12 -34.77
CA GLY A 268 -24.50 20.38 -35.95
C GLY A 268 -23.35 19.39 -35.66
N GLU A 269 -22.58 19.00 -36.68
CA GLU A 269 -21.42 18.08 -36.59
C GLU A 269 -20.20 18.63 -35.80
N VAL A 270 -20.33 19.79 -35.17
CA VAL A 270 -19.23 20.48 -34.51
C VAL A 270 -18.80 19.70 -33.24
N GLU A 271 -17.61 19.09 -33.30
CA GLU A 271 -17.03 18.27 -32.22
C GLU A 271 -16.93 19.05 -30.90
N GLY A 272 -17.25 18.43 -29.75
CA GLY A 272 -17.08 19.06 -28.44
C GLY A 272 -17.44 18.14 -27.28
N THR A 273 -16.74 18.27 -26.16
CA THR A 273 -16.76 17.31 -25.04
C THR A 273 -17.88 17.52 -24.01
N GLY A 274 -18.59 18.65 -24.05
CA GLY A 274 -19.61 19.01 -23.06
C GLY A 274 -19.07 19.41 -21.68
N LEU A 275 -17.74 19.38 -21.45
CA LEU A 275 -17.13 19.67 -20.15
C LEU A 275 -16.73 21.14 -19.96
N GLY A 276 -16.53 21.90 -21.04
CA GLY A 276 -15.97 23.25 -20.98
C GLY A 276 -16.82 24.26 -20.20
N LEU A 277 -18.14 24.25 -20.36
CA LEU A 277 -19.02 25.19 -19.64
C LEU A 277 -19.26 24.77 -18.18
N ALA A 278 -19.24 23.47 -17.90
CA ALA A 278 -19.27 22.94 -16.53
C ALA A 278 -18.01 23.36 -15.75
N LEU A 279 -16.85 23.38 -16.42
CA LEU A 279 -15.60 23.89 -15.86
C LEU A 279 -15.68 25.40 -15.54
N VAL A 280 -16.22 26.21 -16.46
CA VAL A 280 -16.41 27.66 -16.26
C VAL A 280 -17.24 27.94 -15.00
N LYS A 281 -18.36 27.22 -14.82
CA LYS A 281 -19.22 27.36 -13.65
C LYS A 281 -18.44 27.07 -12.36
N ARG A 282 -17.73 25.94 -12.30
CA ARG A 282 -16.90 25.56 -11.14
C ARG A 282 -15.80 26.58 -10.82
N VAL A 283 -15.09 27.07 -11.83
CA VAL A 283 -14.03 28.06 -11.65
C VAL A 283 -14.61 29.34 -11.05
N LEU A 284 -15.72 29.86 -11.58
CA LEU A 284 -16.32 31.08 -11.04
C LEU A 284 -16.87 30.90 -9.63
N GLU A 285 -17.55 29.79 -9.35
CA GLU A 285 -18.04 29.46 -8.00
C GLU A 285 -16.90 29.39 -6.98
N ALA A 286 -15.78 28.77 -7.35
CA ALA A 286 -14.59 28.70 -6.50
C ALA A 286 -13.93 30.07 -6.23
N HIS A 287 -14.20 31.07 -7.09
CA HIS A 287 -13.78 32.46 -6.92
C HIS A 287 -14.87 33.37 -6.30
N GLY A 288 -15.96 32.79 -5.78
CA GLY A 288 -17.08 33.53 -5.21
C GLY A 288 -17.92 34.30 -6.24
N GLY A 289 -17.81 33.90 -7.51
CA GLY A 289 -18.52 34.43 -8.65
C GLY A 289 -19.65 33.51 -9.15
N GLU A 290 -20.27 33.87 -10.26
CA GLU A 290 -21.31 33.07 -10.93
C GLU A 290 -21.26 33.28 -12.45
N VAL A 291 -21.78 32.32 -13.22
CA VAL A 291 -21.99 32.45 -14.67
C VAL A 291 -23.48 32.49 -14.98
N ARG A 292 -23.88 33.36 -15.91
CA ARG A 292 -25.25 33.44 -16.43
C ARG A 292 -25.26 33.35 -17.94
N LEU A 293 -26.36 32.84 -18.49
CA LEU A 293 -26.59 32.75 -19.92
C LEU A 293 -27.86 33.54 -20.29
N LYS A 294 -27.79 34.29 -21.37
CA LYS A 294 -28.96 34.78 -22.10
C LYS A 294 -28.81 34.37 -23.56
N SER A 295 -29.70 33.52 -24.05
CA SER A 295 -29.65 33.06 -25.44
C SER A 295 -31.03 33.09 -26.08
N ARG A 296 -31.07 33.33 -27.40
CA ARG A 296 -32.28 33.17 -28.20
C ARG A 296 -31.92 32.43 -29.48
N LEU A 297 -32.68 31.38 -29.77
CA LEU A 297 -32.52 30.58 -30.97
C LEU A 297 -32.53 31.47 -32.22
N GLY A 298 -31.56 31.27 -33.11
CA GLY A 298 -31.33 32.05 -34.33
C GLY A 298 -30.76 33.46 -34.13
N ARG A 299 -30.53 33.92 -32.90
CA ARG A 299 -30.01 35.29 -32.62
C ARG A 299 -28.68 35.33 -31.87
N GLY A 300 -28.18 34.18 -31.40
CA GLY A 300 -26.91 34.07 -30.68
C GLY A 300 -27.05 34.01 -29.16
N SER A 301 -25.91 33.96 -28.48
CA SER A 301 -25.84 33.79 -27.02
C SER A 301 -25.01 34.88 -26.36
N THR A 302 -25.27 35.14 -25.07
CA THR A 302 -24.47 36.00 -24.21
C THR A 302 -24.19 35.30 -22.90
N PHE A 303 -22.90 34.98 -22.67
CA PHE A 303 -22.41 34.46 -21.40
C PHE A 303 -21.92 35.62 -20.54
N LEU A 304 -22.42 35.72 -19.32
CA LEU A 304 -22.04 36.75 -18.36
C LEU A 304 -21.35 36.11 -17.15
N LEU A 305 -20.04 36.32 -17.05
CA LEU A 305 -19.22 35.83 -15.94
C LEU A 305 -19.09 36.95 -14.90
N LEU A 306 -19.57 36.71 -13.68
CA LEU A 306 -19.62 37.70 -12.61
C LEU A 306 -18.58 37.36 -11.54
N LEU A 307 -17.70 38.31 -11.21
CA LEU A 307 -16.66 38.18 -10.19
C LEU A 307 -16.75 39.31 -9.16
N PRO A 308 -16.47 39.06 -7.86
CA PRO A 308 -16.53 40.08 -6.82
C PRO A 308 -15.47 41.17 -7.03
N ARG A 309 -15.86 42.45 -6.89
CA ARG A 309 -14.98 43.59 -7.02
C ARG A 309 -14.33 43.95 -5.67
N PRO A 310 -12.99 44.05 -5.59
CA PRO A 310 -12.31 44.55 -4.39
C PRO A 310 -12.63 46.04 -4.14
N ARG A 311 -12.91 46.45 -2.89
CA ARG A 311 -13.19 47.86 -2.54
C ARG A 311 -11.89 48.65 -2.26
N PRO A 312 -11.71 49.88 -2.78
CA PRO A 312 -10.52 50.69 -2.51
C PRO A 312 -10.46 51.10 -1.02
N GLY A 313 -9.30 50.96 -0.38
CA GLY A 313 -9.10 51.34 1.02
C GLY A 313 -9.39 50.25 2.06
N GLN A 314 -9.90 49.07 1.66
CA GLN A 314 -9.92 47.90 2.55
C GLN A 314 -8.51 47.30 2.70
N ARG A 315 -7.73 47.78 3.69
CA ARG A 315 -6.80 46.91 4.41
C ARG A 315 -7.64 46.08 5.38
N ALA A 316 -7.98 44.86 4.96
CA ALA A 316 -8.94 43.94 5.56
C ALA A 316 -9.33 44.15 7.05
N PRO A 317 -10.41 44.91 7.35
CA PRO A 317 -11.06 44.89 8.67
C PRO A 317 -12.02 43.70 8.79
N VAL A 318 -12.58 43.26 7.66
CA VAL A 318 -13.35 42.01 7.52
C VAL A 318 -12.44 40.79 7.68
N GLY A 319 -11.15 40.91 7.39
CA GLY A 319 -10.17 39.83 7.56
C GLY A 319 -9.96 39.41 9.02
N ARG A 320 -10.13 40.34 9.99
CA ARG A 320 -10.08 40.00 11.43
C ARG A 320 -11.38 39.39 11.93
N LEU A 321 -12.53 39.79 11.38
CA LEU A 321 -13.81 39.12 11.63
C LEU A 321 -13.85 37.74 10.94
N LEU A 322 -13.22 37.58 9.77
CA LEU A 322 -13.02 36.30 9.09
C LEU A 322 -11.99 35.43 9.82
N LEU A 323 -10.99 36.02 10.46
CA LEU A 323 -10.06 35.29 11.34
C LEU A 323 -10.76 34.86 12.62
N LEU A 324 -11.69 35.66 13.16
CA LEU A 324 -12.58 35.25 14.25
C LEU A 324 -13.56 34.15 13.77
N LEU A 325 -14.08 34.26 12.55
CA LEU A 325 -14.93 33.25 11.89
C LEU A 325 -14.16 31.94 11.65
N VAL A 326 -12.91 32.02 11.19
CA VAL A 326 -12.00 30.88 10.99
C VAL A 326 -11.54 30.33 12.33
N ALA A 327 -11.34 31.16 13.36
CA ALA A 327 -11.01 30.72 14.72
C ALA A 327 -12.20 30.07 15.41
N VAL A 328 -13.44 30.52 15.18
CA VAL A 328 -14.69 29.92 15.69
C VAL A 328 -15.04 28.65 14.92
N ILE A 329 -14.83 28.61 13.59
CA ILE A 329 -14.88 27.38 12.77
C ILE A 329 -13.74 26.41 13.14
N ALA A 330 -12.60 26.92 13.61
CA ALA A 330 -11.50 26.12 14.15
C ALA A 330 -11.76 25.65 15.60
N LEU A 331 -12.51 26.40 16.40
CA LEU A 331 -13.02 26.02 17.73
C LEU A 331 -14.06 24.88 17.63
N ALA A 332 -14.88 24.87 16.57
CA ALA A 332 -15.70 23.72 16.19
C ALA A 332 -14.88 22.54 15.60
N ARG A 333 -13.54 22.66 15.54
CA ARG A 333 -12.57 21.69 15.01
C ARG A 333 -11.43 21.36 15.98
N LEU A 334 -11.66 21.46 17.29
CA LEU A 334 -10.85 20.68 18.25
C LEU A 334 -11.65 19.50 18.80
N PRO A 335 -10.97 18.38 19.06
CA PRO A 335 -11.49 17.05 18.87
C PRO A 335 -12.06 16.50 20.18
N ILE A 336 -13.33 16.14 20.15
CA ILE A 336 -13.63 14.76 20.56
C ILE A 336 -13.51 13.98 19.25
N TYR A 337 -12.48 13.11 19.18
CA TYR A 337 -12.11 12.31 18.01
C TYR A 337 -13.33 11.93 17.15
N PRO A 338 -13.40 12.38 15.89
CA PRO A 338 -12.90 11.58 14.76
C PRO A 338 -12.18 12.41 13.67
N ALA A 339 -11.48 11.72 12.77
CA ALA A 339 -10.44 12.21 11.86
C ALA A 339 -10.77 13.43 10.96
N PRO A 340 -9.78 14.30 10.62
CA PRO A 340 -9.93 15.30 9.57
C PRO A 340 -9.63 14.73 8.17
N LEU A 341 -10.60 14.95 7.28
CA LEU A 341 -10.57 14.71 5.84
C LEU A 341 -9.23 15.07 5.19
N GLY A 342 -8.55 14.08 4.62
CA GLY A 342 -7.31 14.23 3.86
C GLY A 342 -6.14 13.36 4.34
N SER A 343 -6.26 12.71 5.49
CA SER A 343 -5.34 11.63 5.85
C SER A 343 -5.59 10.44 4.93
N ARG A 344 -4.57 9.98 4.18
CA ARG A 344 -4.41 8.53 4.09
C ARG A 344 -4.03 8.09 5.49
N ALA A 345 -5.03 7.84 6.33
CA ALA A 345 -4.82 7.00 7.48
C ALA A 345 -4.34 5.66 6.91
N PHE A 346 -3.32 5.05 7.53
CA PHE A 346 -3.22 3.61 7.42
C PHE A 346 -4.47 2.94 8.06
N GLY A 347 -5.25 3.73 8.81
CA GLY A 347 -6.37 3.27 9.62
C GLY A 347 -5.75 2.62 10.82
N GLU A 348 -5.51 1.34 10.68
CA GLU A 348 -4.74 0.52 11.60
C GLU A 348 -3.25 0.56 11.27
N VAL A 349 -2.40 0.32 12.25
CA VAL A 349 -0.98 0.05 12.00
C VAL A 349 -0.86 -1.21 11.13
N PRO A 350 -0.08 -1.18 10.03
CA PRO A 350 0.01 -2.32 9.12
C PRO A 350 0.91 -3.39 9.75
N ALA A 351 0.29 -4.27 10.55
CA ALA A 351 0.98 -5.26 11.37
C ALA A 351 1.88 -6.17 10.52
N GLY A 352 3.15 -6.27 10.91
CA GLY A 352 4.18 -7.02 10.21
C GLY A 352 4.72 -6.33 8.95
N GLU A 353 4.21 -5.18 8.51
CA GLU A 353 4.64 -4.56 7.26
C GLU A 353 5.78 -3.53 7.44
N VAL A 354 6.50 -3.29 6.36
CA VAL A 354 7.44 -2.17 6.25
C VAL A 354 6.81 -1.07 5.38
N VAL A 355 6.67 0.11 5.98
CA VAL A 355 6.16 1.30 5.31
C VAL A 355 7.33 2.19 4.94
N ARG A 356 7.57 2.34 3.63
CA ARG A 356 8.58 3.26 3.09
C ARG A 356 7.95 4.56 2.60
N LEU A 357 8.39 5.65 3.20
CA LEU A 357 8.07 7.02 2.86
C LEU A 357 9.35 7.75 2.44
N LYS A 358 9.21 8.90 1.78
CA LYS A 358 10.36 9.68 1.32
C LYS A 358 11.22 10.10 2.52
N GLY A 359 12.37 9.45 2.70
CA GLY A 359 13.30 9.71 3.81
C GLY A 359 12.88 9.13 5.16
N LEU A 360 11.90 8.21 5.21
CA LEU A 360 11.46 7.53 6.43
C LEU A 360 11.01 6.10 6.12
N GLU A 361 11.52 5.13 6.85
CA GLU A 361 11.16 3.72 6.77
C GLU A 361 10.69 3.26 8.15
N LEU A 362 9.57 2.54 8.21
CA LEU A 362 8.98 2.04 9.44
C LEU A 362 8.74 0.55 9.31
N ALA A 363 9.21 -0.24 10.26
CA ALA A 363 8.90 -1.65 10.35
C ALA A 363 8.00 -1.89 11.56
N PHE A 364 6.80 -2.43 11.34
CA PHE A 364 5.86 -2.80 12.40
C PHE A 364 6.00 -4.27 12.73
N SER A 365 5.91 -4.63 14.02
CA SER A 365 5.87 -6.02 14.45
C SER A 365 4.54 -6.69 14.04
N PRO A 366 4.45 -8.03 13.93
CA PRO A 366 3.24 -8.75 13.52
C PRO A 366 2.10 -8.63 14.52
N ASP A 367 2.42 -8.37 15.78
CA ASP A 367 1.48 -8.15 16.88
C ASP A 367 1.16 -6.66 17.09
N ALA A 368 1.65 -5.77 16.20
CA ALA A 368 1.40 -4.35 16.30
C ALA A 368 -0.09 -4.03 16.15
N GLN A 369 -0.62 -3.28 17.12
CA GLN A 369 -2.01 -2.78 17.11
C GLN A 369 -2.02 -1.30 17.46
N GLY A 370 -3.02 -0.58 16.96
CA GLY A 370 -3.19 0.85 17.14
C GLY A 370 -3.36 1.59 15.81
N GLU A 371 -3.11 2.90 15.82
CA GLU A 371 -3.41 3.76 14.67
C GLU A 371 -2.15 4.46 14.14
N ALA A 372 -2.00 4.47 12.82
CA ALA A 372 -1.00 5.28 12.13
C ALA A 372 -1.68 6.31 11.22
N ARG A 373 -1.42 7.59 11.50
CA ARG A 373 -1.97 8.72 10.74
C ARG A 373 -0.85 9.47 10.04
N ARG A 374 -0.96 9.57 8.72
CA ARG A 374 -0.08 10.37 7.88
C ARG A 374 -0.82 11.63 7.42
N TRP A 375 -0.14 12.76 7.50
CA TRP A 375 -0.64 14.01 6.95
C TRP A 375 0.50 14.88 6.43
N ARG A 376 0.19 15.85 5.58
CA ARG A 376 1.17 16.80 5.05
C ARG A 376 1.00 18.14 5.76
N SER A 377 2.08 18.69 6.29
CA SER A 377 2.07 20.02 6.88
C SER A 377 1.76 21.07 5.82
N LEU A 378 0.82 21.97 6.12
CA LEU A 378 0.39 23.04 5.22
C LEU A 378 1.30 24.27 5.26
N TRP A 379 2.26 24.31 6.20
CA TRP A 379 3.13 25.46 6.50
C TRP A 379 4.62 25.18 6.23
N GLY A 380 4.93 24.23 5.34
CA GLY A 380 6.29 23.72 5.18
C GLY A 380 6.70 22.77 6.32
N GLY A 381 7.70 21.93 6.09
CA GLY A 381 8.18 20.94 7.06
C GLY A 381 7.94 19.47 6.72
N GLY A 382 7.57 19.16 5.47
CA GLY A 382 7.50 17.79 4.97
C GLY A 382 6.27 16.99 5.41
N GLU A 383 6.34 15.68 5.19
CA GLU A 383 5.31 14.73 5.63
C GLU A 383 5.43 14.51 7.13
N ARG A 384 4.29 14.50 7.81
CA ARG A 384 4.18 14.21 9.23
C ARG A 384 3.50 12.87 9.41
N LEU A 385 4.06 12.07 10.32
CA LEU A 385 3.48 10.81 10.72
C LEU A 385 3.34 10.76 12.23
N ARG A 386 2.16 10.33 12.68
CA ARG A 386 1.87 9.98 14.05
C ARG A 386 1.55 8.49 14.10
N VAL A 387 2.29 7.78 14.93
CA VAL A 387 2.00 6.38 15.24
C VAL A 387 1.59 6.31 16.71
N ALA A 388 0.39 5.80 16.96
CA ALA A 388 -0.11 5.45 18.28
C ALA A 388 -0.16 3.93 18.36
N LEU A 389 0.82 3.34 19.04
CA LEU A 389 0.85 1.90 19.30
C LEU A 389 0.10 1.61 20.59
N GLU A 390 -0.84 0.66 20.55
CA GLU A 390 -1.51 0.07 21.70
C GLU A 390 -0.78 -1.21 22.15
N LYS A 391 -0.31 -1.99 21.18
CA LYS A 391 0.46 -3.23 21.37
C LYS A 391 1.53 -3.37 20.29
N GLY A 392 2.57 -4.14 20.57
CA GLY A 392 3.64 -4.48 19.63
C GLY A 392 4.70 -3.38 19.51
N ALA A 393 5.42 -3.36 18.40
CA ALA A 393 6.57 -2.47 18.22
C ALA A 393 6.63 -1.83 16.83
N VAL A 394 7.29 -0.68 16.76
CA VAL A 394 7.65 0.01 15.52
C VAL A 394 9.12 0.41 15.57
N GLU A 395 9.87 0.02 14.55
CA GLU A 395 11.23 0.50 14.31
C GLU A 395 11.18 1.56 13.21
N ALA A 396 11.78 2.72 13.46
CA ALA A 396 11.79 3.83 12.53
C ALA A 396 13.22 4.20 12.13
N VAL A 397 13.47 4.17 10.82
CA VAL A 397 14.73 4.58 10.19
C VAL A 397 14.46 5.81 9.31
N ARG A 398 14.94 6.97 9.75
CA ARG A 398 14.79 8.26 9.06
C ARG A 398 16.07 8.60 8.30
N LYS A 399 16.00 8.76 6.97
CA LYS A 399 17.13 9.07 6.08
C LYS A 399 17.12 10.53 5.56
N GLY A 400 16.47 11.47 6.27
CA GLY A 400 16.34 12.86 5.85
C GLY A 400 15.60 13.76 6.85
N ASN A 401 14.91 14.81 6.37
CA ASN A 401 14.20 15.79 7.22
C ASN A 401 12.71 15.45 7.51
N ALA A 402 12.31 14.18 7.39
CA ALA A 402 10.94 13.76 7.67
C ALA A 402 10.57 13.99 9.14
N SER A 403 9.41 14.62 9.39
CA SER A 403 8.95 14.90 10.75
C SER A 403 8.13 13.70 11.24
N LEU A 404 8.63 13.04 12.28
CA LEU A 404 8.02 11.86 12.88
C LEU A 404 7.70 12.15 14.34
N ALA A 405 6.51 11.75 14.77
CA ALA A 405 6.11 11.76 16.17
C ALA A 405 5.47 10.43 16.55
N PHE A 406 5.78 9.94 17.75
CA PHE A 406 5.05 8.83 18.35
C PHE A 406 4.17 9.36 19.46
N ALA A 407 2.96 8.83 19.57
CA ALA A 407 2.07 9.15 20.67
C ALA A 407 1.92 7.92 21.55
N THR A 408 2.28 8.07 22.83
CA THR A 408 1.99 7.10 23.88
C THR A 408 1.15 7.80 24.96
N PRO A 409 0.44 7.07 25.84
CA PRO A 409 -0.30 7.67 26.95
C PRO A 409 0.59 8.48 27.89
N GLU A 410 1.87 8.11 27.99
CA GLU A 410 2.89 8.76 28.80
C GLU A 410 3.45 10.05 28.15
N GLY A 411 3.23 10.27 26.85
CA GLY A 411 3.63 11.50 26.17
C GLY A 411 3.87 11.37 24.66
N GLU A 412 4.17 12.52 24.03
CA GLU A 412 4.57 12.58 22.62
C GLU A 412 6.10 12.50 22.48
N LEU A 413 6.59 11.58 21.66
CA LEU A 413 8.01 11.38 21.37
C LEU A 413 8.36 12.01 20.02
N ARG A 414 9.31 12.95 20.00
CA ARG A 414 9.71 13.66 18.77
C ARG A 414 11.18 13.42 18.43
N PRO A 415 11.49 12.39 17.62
CA PRO A 415 12.86 12.11 17.21
C PRO A 415 13.40 13.13 16.20
N THR A 416 14.60 13.62 16.46
CA THR A 416 15.44 14.33 15.48
C THR A 416 16.47 13.41 14.83
N GLY A 417 16.68 12.23 15.42
CA GLY A 417 17.58 11.18 14.95
C GLY A 417 17.07 10.27 13.83
N THR A 418 17.97 9.42 13.33
CA THR A 418 17.77 8.59 12.13
C THR A 418 17.40 7.13 12.42
N HIS A 419 17.49 6.63 13.66
CA HIS A 419 17.15 5.22 13.96
C HIS A 419 16.72 5.01 15.42
N LEU A 420 15.49 4.56 15.63
CA LEU A 420 14.94 4.24 16.95
C LEU A 420 13.93 3.09 16.89
N ARG A 421 13.63 2.48 18.04
CA ARG A 421 12.54 1.52 18.22
C ARG A 421 11.66 1.92 19.38
N LEU A 422 10.33 1.87 19.18
CA LEU A 422 9.32 2.04 20.21
C LEU A 422 8.55 0.72 20.33
N SER A 423 8.46 0.17 21.54
CA SER A 423 7.64 -1.02 21.83
C SER A 423 6.66 -0.77 22.95
N ARG A 424 5.53 -1.46 22.91
CA ARG A 424 4.48 -1.38 23.91
C ARG A 424 3.91 -2.77 24.21
N GLU A 425 4.21 -3.23 25.41
CA GLU A 425 3.59 -4.42 26.01
C GLU A 425 2.75 -3.94 27.20
N GLU A 426 3.33 -3.85 28.40
CA GLU A 426 2.69 -3.28 29.59
C GLU A 426 3.01 -1.79 29.75
N ARG A 427 4.24 -1.39 29.42
CA ARG A 427 4.73 -0.01 29.45
C ARG A 427 5.47 0.31 28.16
N ALA A 428 5.37 1.55 27.71
CA ALA A 428 6.08 1.98 26.52
C ALA A 428 7.59 2.08 26.76
N ARG A 429 8.38 1.46 25.89
CA ARG A 429 9.84 1.43 25.94
C ARG A 429 10.40 2.02 24.66
N VAL A 430 11.43 2.85 24.76
CA VAL A 430 12.11 3.43 23.60
C VAL A 430 13.61 3.15 23.62
N SER A 431 14.15 2.68 22.50
CA SER A 431 15.59 2.48 22.29
C SER A 431 16.05 3.39 21.16
N LEU A 432 17.03 4.26 21.43
CA LEU A 432 17.55 5.22 20.44
C LEU A 432 18.94 4.81 19.98
N TYR A 433 19.06 4.29 18.76
CA TYR A 433 20.32 3.83 18.20
C TYR A 433 21.15 4.98 17.62
N ARG A 434 20.50 5.97 16.99
CA ARG A 434 21.18 7.14 16.39
C ARG A 434 20.37 8.43 16.51
N GLY A 435 21.06 9.51 16.86
CA GLY A 435 20.55 10.89 16.94
C GLY A 435 20.06 11.32 18.32
N ARG A 436 19.00 12.13 18.38
CA ARG A 436 18.39 12.60 19.65
C ARG A 436 16.88 12.44 19.61
N LEU A 437 16.29 12.25 20.78
CA LEU A 437 14.85 12.14 20.96
C LEU A 437 14.38 13.09 22.05
N ALA A 438 13.36 13.92 21.77
CA ALA A 438 12.69 14.70 22.80
C ALA A 438 11.59 13.87 23.48
N LEU A 439 11.64 13.80 24.81
CA LEU A 439 10.69 13.13 25.71
C LEU A 439 10.08 14.20 26.62
N GLY A 440 8.97 14.82 26.22
CA GLY A 440 8.42 15.98 26.94
C GLY A 440 9.40 17.16 26.94
N GLN A 441 9.87 17.60 28.11
CA GLN A 441 10.86 18.67 28.27
C GLN A 441 12.32 18.19 28.24
N GLU A 442 12.54 16.87 28.24
CA GLU A 442 13.87 16.28 28.32
C GLU A 442 14.31 15.67 26.99
N SER A 443 15.60 15.32 26.88
CA SER A 443 16.14 14.65 25.70
C SER A 443 16.86 13.35 26.05
N LEU A 444 16.76 12.37 25.16
CA LEU A 444 17.46 11.09 25.20
C LEU A 444 18.54 11.08 24.10
N PRO A 445 19.83 10.86 24.43
CA PRO A 445 20.92 10.77 23.46
C PRO A 445 21.00 9.37 22.80
N ALA A 446 21.73 9.29 21.69
CA ALA A 446 21.99 8.01 21.01
C ALA A 446 22.76 7.03 21.90
N GLY A 447 22.43 5.74 21.78
CA GLY A 447 23.01 4.68 22.59
C GLY A 447 22.32 4.48 23.94
N GLU A 448 21.23 5.18 24.20
CA GLU A 448 20.40 5.00 25.40
C GLU A 448 18.98 4.55 25.03
N GLY A 449 18.32 3.92 26.00
CA GLY A 449 16.88 3.71 25.98
C GLY A 449 16.23 4.08 27.31
N ALA A 450 14.92 4.24 27.27
CA ALA A 450 14.12 4.68 28.40
C ALA A 450 12.81 3.89 28.52
N LEU A 451 12.37 3.72 29.76
CA LEU A 451 11.01 3.29 30.09
C LEU A 451 10.15 4.54 30.32
N LEU A 452 9.14 4.75 29.48
CA LEU A 452 8.33 5.96 29.53
C LEU A 452 7.49 5.99 30.81
N GLY A 453 7.36 7.19 31.40
CA GLY A 453 6.59 7.40 32.63
C GLY A 453 7.28 6.98 33.93
N THR A 454 8.50 6.41 33.90
CA THR A 454 9.21 5.95 35.11
C THR A 454 10.53 6.67 35.39
N GLY A 455 11.01 7.49 34.45
CA GLY A 455 12.31 8.17 34.55
C GLY A 455 13.54 7.27 34.37
N VAL A 456 13.35 5.94 34.19
CA VAL A 456 14.46 4.99 34.04
C VAL A 456 15.12 5.14 32.67
N ARG A 457 16.45 5.35 32.66
CA ARG A 457 17.30 5.41 31.46
C ARG A 457 18.49 4.50 31.59
N ARG A 458 18.86 3.82 30.51
CA ARG A 458 19.96 2.85 30.47
C ARG A 458 20.71 2.92 29.14
N LYS A 459 22.01 2.57 29.17
CA LYS A 459 22.79 2.34 27.95
C LYS A 459 22.30 1.07 27.24
N LEU A 460 22.21 1.12 25.92
CA LEU A 460 21.83 -0.01 25.10
C LEU A 460 22.92 -1.08 25.13
N LEU A 461 22.50 -2.33 25.36
CA LEU A 461 23.39 -3.49 25.24
C LEU A 461 23.88 -3.65 23.78
N PRO A 462 25.12 -4.14 23.56
CA PRO A 462 25.62 -4.49 22.24
C PRO A 462 24.74 -5.50 21.50
N ALA A 463 24.92 -5.57 20.18
CA ALA A 463 24.20 -6.52 19.35
C ALA A 463 24.59 -7.96 19.70
N PRO A 464 23.63 -8.89 19.88
CA PRO A 464 23.94 -10.29 20.10
C PRO A 464 24.43 -10.95 18.81
N LEU A 465 25.30 -11.95 18.94
CA LEU A 465 25.66 -12.81 17.80
C LEU A 465 24.58 -13.86 17.58
N VAL A 466 24.12 -13.99 16.34
CA VAL A 466 23.10 -14.95 15.92
C VAL A 466 23.74 -15.99 15.03
N ARG A 467 23.59 -17.28 15.39
CA ARG A 467 24.06 -18.39 14.57
C ARG A 467 22.92 -19.38 14.30
N PRO A 468 22.64 -19.72 13.02
CA PRO A 468 21.72 -20.80 12.72
C PRO A 468 22.37 -22.12 13.14
N VAL A 469 21.58 -22.98 13.75
CA VAL A 469 21.97 -24.32 14.20
C VAL A 469 20.98 -25.30 13.56
N PRO A 470 21.44 -26.47 13.10
CA PRO A 470 20.53 -27.50 12.60
C PRO A 470 19.46 -27.82 13.65
N GLY A 471 18.20 -27.80 13.24
CA GLY A 471 17.06 -28.26 14.04
C GLY A 471 16.65 -29.68 13.69
N GLU A 472 15.90 -30.31 14.59
CA GLU A 472 15.31 -31.62 14.34
C GLU A 472 13.88 -31.47 13.81
N GLY A 473 13.47 -32.30 12.84
CA GLY A 473 12.06 -32.34 12.41
C GLY A 473 11.54 -31.10 11.69
N GLY A 474 12.42 -30.26 11.13
CA GLY A 474 12.04 -29.13 10.27
C GLY A 474 11.90 -27.79 10.95
N GLU A 475 12.24 -27.72 12.24
CA GLU A 475 12.47 -26.45 12.91
C GLU A 475 13.79 -25.81 12.47
N VAL A 476 13.83 -24.49 12.55
CA VAL A 476 15.08 -23.74 12.44
C VAL A 476 15.45 -23.25 13.82
N VAL A 477 16.67 -23.57 14.26
CA VAL A 477 17.17 -23.19 15.58
C VAL A 477 18.18 -22.07 15.42
N PHE A 478 18.05 -21.05 16.25
CA PHE A 478 19.01 -19.95 16.33
C PHE A 478 19.63 -19.92 17.71
N ARG A 479 20.96 -19.94 17.76
CA ARG A 479 21.73 -19.71 18.97
C ARG A 479 22.12 -18.25 19.07
N PHE A 480 21.80 -17.66 20.22
CA PHE A 480 22.13 -16.29 20.56
C PHE A 480 23.24 -16.26 21.61
N LEU A 481 24.33 -15.56 21.28
CA LEU A 481 25.38 -15.23 22.24
C LEU A 481 25.19 -13.77 22.62
N GLY A 482 24.67 -13.54 23.83
CA GLY A 482 24.36 -12.21 24.34
C GLY A 482 25.55 -11.54 25.01
N PRO A 483 25.57 -10.20 25.05
CA PRO A 483 26.53 -9.44 25.83
C PRO A 483 26.29 -9.59 27.35
N GLU A 484 27.28 -9.24 28.14
CA GLU A 484 27.18 -9.22 29.61
C GLU A 484 26.02 -8.32 30.07
N GLY A 485 25.20 -8.82 31.00
CA GLY A 485 23.98 -8.13 31.47
C GLY A 485 22.70 -8.43 30.68
N ALA A 486 22.75 -9.22 29.59
CA ALA A 486 21.56 -9.67 28.90
C ALA A 486 20.75 -10.67 29.75
N ARG A 487 19.45 -10.41 29.93
CA ARG A 487 18.49 -11.28 30.65
C ARG A 487 17.57 -12.08 29.72
N GLY A 488 17.66 -11.84 28.42
CA GLY A 488 16.91 -12.55 27.39
C GLY A 488 17.13 -11.93 26.02
N PHE A 489 16.37 -12.39 25.04
CA PHE A 489 16.44 -11.85 23.68
C PHE A 489 15.04 -11.54 23.15
N TRP A 490 14.96 -10.56 22.28
CA TRP A 490 13.81 -10.38 21.41
C TRP A 490 14.21 -10.82 20.01
N VAL A 491 13.34 -11.55 19.33
CA VAL A 491 13.61 -12.14 18.03
C VAL A 491 12.54 -11.72 17.04
N GLU A 492 12.97 -11.29 15.86
CA GLU A 492 12.12 -11.05 14.72
C GLU A 492 12.51 -11.98 13.58
N VAL A 493 11.54 -12.74 13.07
CA VAL A 493 11.67 -13.49 11.82
C VAL A 493 10.98 -12.70 10.72
N ARG A 494 11.65 -12.52 9.59
CA ARG A 494 11.19 -11.71 8.47
C ARG A 494 11.17 -12.53 7.20
N SER A 495 10.12 -12.38 6.39
CA SER A 495 10.06 -12.92 5.03
C SER A 495 9.95 -11.75 4.06
N GLY A 496 11.02 -11.53 3.29
CA GLY A 496 11.21 -10.29 2.54
C GLY A 496 11.16 -9.08 3.47
N GLU A 497 10.26 -8.14 3.15
CA GLU A 497 10.08 -6.93 3.97
C GLU A 497 9.17 -7.16 5.18
N LYS A 498 8.39 -8.25 5.21
CA LYS A 498 7.37 -8.49 6.24
C LYS A 498 7.97 -9.18 7.46
N VAL A 499 7.73 -8.66 8.66
CA VAL A 499 7.94 -9.40 9.91
C VAL A 499 6.83 -10.44 10.02
N VAL A 500 7.20 -11.70 10.15
CA VAL A 500 6.26 -12.84 10.20
C VAL A 500 6.10 -13.38 11.61
N LEU A 501 7.10 -13.15 12.46
CA LEU A 501 7.06 -13.48 13.88
C LEU A 501 7.88 -12.46 14.65
N SER A 502 7.37 -12.04 15.81
CA SER A 502 8.08 -11.23 16.78
C SER A 502 7.80 -11.80 18.16
N ALA A 503 8.84 -12.18 18.90
CA ALA A 503 8.67 -12.86 20.18
C ALA A 503 9.85 -12.61 21.12
N ARG A 504 9.58 -12.75 22.42
CA ARG A 504 10.59 -12.82 23.46
C ARG A 504 11.11 -14.25 23.58
N ALA A 505 12.43 -14.40 23.68
CA ALA A 505 13.12 -15.66 23.92
C ALA A 505 13.82 -15.61 25.29
N GLU A 506 13.37 -16.46 26.20
CA GLU A 506 13.92 -16.63 27.55
C GLU A 506 15.06 -17.66 27.52
N GLY A 507 16.15 -17.33 26.83
CA GLY A 507 17.32 -18.21 26.71
C GLY A 507 18.16 -17.95 25.47
N GLY A 508 19.34 -18.58 25.41
CA GLY A 508 20.28 -18.46 24.27
C GLY A 508 19.89 -19.27 23.04
N LEU A 509 18.70 -19.88 23.00
CA LEU A 509 18.21 -20.65 21.87
C LEU A 509 16.79 -20.22 21.52
N PHE A 510 16.52 -20.12 20.22
CA PHE A 510 15.20 -19.81 19.71
C PHE A 510 14.85 -20.80 18.60
N ARG A 511 13.70 -21.45 18.76
CA ARG A 511 13.16 -22.42 17.81
C ARG A 511 12.05 -21.78 17.02
N TYR A 512 12.13 -21.92 15.70
CA TYR A 512 11.11 -21.44 14.79
C TYR A 512 10.60 -22.61 13.96
N LEU A 513 9.29 -22.88 14.08
CA LEU A 513 8.61 -23.84 13.20
C LEU A 513 7.92 -23.07 12.07
N PRO A 514 8.45 -23.11 10.85
CA PRO A 514 7.92 -22.36 9.72
C PRO A 514 6.50 -22.85 9.39
N GLN A 515 5.63 -21.94 8.93
CA GLN A 515 4.25 -22.30 8.52
C GLN A 515 4.08 -22.35 6.99
N ALA A 516 5.10 -21.92 6.23
CA ALA A 516 5.10 -21.91 4.77
C ALA A 516 6.53 -21.91 4.25
N ASP A 517 6.72 -22.44 3.05
CA ASP A 517 8.00 -22.48 2.34
C ASP A 517 8.41 -21.08 1.90
N ARG A 518 9.54 -20.58 2.41
CA ARG A 518 10.03 -19.22 2.11
C ARG A 518 11.53 -19.08 2.40
N VAL A 519 12.10 -18.00 1.87
CA VAL A 519 13.41 -17.48 2.31
C VAL A 519 13.15 -16.41 3.36
N SER A 520 13.72 -16.57 4.55
CA SER A 520 13.55 -15.64 5.66
C SER A 520 14.87 -15.09 6.19
N GLN A 521 14.78 -14.11 7.06
CA GLN A 521 15.90 -13.55 7.81
C GLN A 521 15.51 -13.47 9.28
N VAL A 522 16.44 -13.78 10.18
CA VAL A 522 16.25 -13.59 11.62
C VAL A 522 17.07 -12.41 12.09
N ARG A 523 16.53 -11.67 13.04
CA ARG A 523 17.20 -10.58 13.75
C ARG A 523 16.95 -10.72 15.23
N ALA A 524 17.97 -10.54 16.06
CA ALA A 524 17.85 -10.62 17.51
C ALA A 524 18.32 -9.35 18.21
N PHE A 525 17.74 -9.08 19.37
CA PHE A 525 18.08 -7.94 20.24
C PHE A 525 18.31 -8.48 21.66
N ALA A 526 19.36 -8.04 22.33
CA ALA A 526 19.56 -8.36 23.74
C ALA A 526 18.59 -7.55 24.61
N LEU A 527 17.97 -8.19 25.60
CA LEU A 527 17.12 -7.55 26.61
C LEU A 527 17.91 -7.33 27.90
N ASP A 528 17.82 -6.15 28.47
CA ASP A 528 18.34 -5.89 29.82
C ASP A 528 17.36 -6.33 30.92
N GLU A 529 17.72 -6.11 32.18
CA GLU A 529 16.91 -6.48 33.35
C GLU A 529 15.56 -5.76 33.47
N VAL A 530 15.36 -4.63 32.80
CA VAL A 530 14.07 -3.92 32.75
C VAL A 530 13.32 -4.13 31.43
N GLY A 531 13.83 -5.03 30.58
CA GLY A 531 13.24 -5.38 29.28
C GLY A 531 13.50 -4.36 28.18
N LEU A 532 14.52 -3.53 28.30
CA LEU A 532 14.95 -2.60 27.25
C LEU A 532 15.73 -3.35 26.15
N LEU A 533 15.42 -3.04 24.89
CA LEU A 533 16.06 -3.67 23.73
C LEU A 533 17.38 -2.98 23.39
N GLY A 534 18.47 -3.73 23.38
CA GLY A 534 19.79 -3.31 22.91
C GLY A 534 19.88 -3.15 21.38
N TYR A 535 21.11 -3.04 20.89
CA TYR A 535 21.37 -2.97 19.45
C TYR A 535 20.88 -4.25 18.74
N PRO A 536 20.29 -4.12 17.54
CA PRO A 536 19.95 -5.26 16.72
C PRO A 536 21.19 -5.99 16.21
N SER A 537 21.10 -7.31 16.08
CA SER A 537 22.03 -8.10 15.26
C SER A 537 21.93 -7.73 13.78
N ASP A 538 22.96 -8.09 13.02
CA ASP A 538 22.85 -8.19 11.57
C ASP A 538 21.77 -9.22 11.21
N PRO A 539 20.98 -8.98 10.14
CA PRO A 539 19.99 -9.94 9.67
C PRO A 539 20.70 -11.19 9.14
N VAL A 540 20.35 -12.35 9.69
CA VAL A 540 20.91 -13.63 9.27
C VAL A 540 19.90 -14.33 8.35
N PRO A 541 20.17 -14.45 7.04
CA PRO A 541 19.28 -15.15 6.12
C PRO A 541 19.28 -16.66 6.38
N PHE A 542 18.13 -17.28 6.19
CA PHE A 542 17.94 -18.71 6.24
C PHE A 542 16.82 -19.14 5.27
N ARG A 543 16.76 -20.43 4.97
CA ARG A 543 15.75 -21.02 4.08
C ARG A 543 14.95 -22.06 4.86
N GLU A 544 13.64 -22.05 4.69
CA GLU A 544 12.74 -22.93 5.42
C GLU A 544 11.90 -23.76 4.46
N ARG A 545 11.80 -25.08 4.75
CA ARG A 545 11.14 -26.06 3.88
C ARG A 545 9.99 -26.75 4.59
N TYR A 546 9.00 -25.99 5.06
CA TYR A 546 7.87 -26.52 5.82
C TYR A 546 7.18 -27.71 5.12
N SER A 547 6.79 -27.55 3.85
CA SER A 547 6.06 -28.60 3.14
C SER A 547 6.96 -29.81 2.90
N PHE A 548 8.26 -29.61 2.68
CA PHE A 548 9.21 -30.72 2.58
C PHE A 548 9.20 -31.58 3.85
N TYR A 549 9.29 -30.98 5.05
CA TYR A 549 9.29 -31.73 6.30
C TYR A 549 7.94 -32.42 6.56
N GLN A 550 6.82 -31.77 6.22
CA GLN A 550 5.50 -32.39 6.32
C GLN A 550 5.35 -33.60 5.39
N GLY A 551 5.87 -33.51 4.17
CA GLY A 551 5.90 -34.61 3.22
C GLY A 551 6.81 -35.74 3.69
N LYS A 552 8.05 -35.42 4.04
CA LYS A 552 9.05 -36.39 4.50
C LYS A 552 8.58 -37.19 5.72
N ARG A 553 7.92 -36.54 6.70
CA ARG A 553 7.41 -37.22 7.91
C ARG A 553 6.32 -38.25 7.61
N ARG A 554 5.61 -38.12 6.48
CA ARG A 554 4.58 -39.07 6.07
C ARG A 554 5.16 -40.28 5.34
N LEU A 555 6.38 -40.18 4.83
CA LEU A 555 7.04 -41.27 4.15
C LEU A 555 7.72 -42.23 5.15
N PRO A 556 7.69 -43.55 4.89
CA PRO A 556 7.04 -44.23 3.76
C PRO A 556 5.56 -44.59 3.98
N GLN A 557 4.96 -44.33 5.16
CA GLN A 557 3.66 -44.89 5.55
C GLN A 557 2.45 -44.32 4.78
N ASP A 558 2.51 -43.05 4.36
CA ASP A 558 1.46 -42.35 3.62
C ASP A 558 2.04 -41.59 2.42
N PRO A 559 2.36 -42.31 1.31
CA PRO A 559 2.97 -41.70 0.13
C PRO A 559 1.99 -40.83 -0.66
N VAL A 560 0.69 -41.08 -0.57
CA VAL A 560 -0.35 -40.27 -1.23
C VAL A 560 -0.50 -38.92 -0.53
N GLY A 561 -0.59 -38.90 0.80
CA GLY A 561 -0.62 -37.67 1.57
C GLY A 561 0.69 -36.89 1.53
N ALA A 562 1.84 -37.57 1.38
CA ALA A 562 3.14 -36.92 1.23
C ALA A 562 3.28 -36.11 -0.06
N GLU A 563 2.73 -36.60 -1.18
CA GLU A 563 2.92 -36.01 -2.52
C GLU A 563 2.49 -34.54 -2.57
N ALA A 564 1.32 -34.19 -2.03
CA ALA A 564 0.80 -32.82 -2.09
C ALA A 564 1.72 -31.81 -1.38
N PHE A 565 2.31 -32.21 -0.26
CA PHE A 565 3.29 -31.39 0.46
C PHE A 565 4.62 -31.29 -0.30
N LEU A 566 5.10 -32.40 -0.86
CA LEU A 566 6.38 -32.43 -1.58
C LEU A 566 6.31 -31.66 -2.91
N ARG A 567 5.17 -31.69 -3.61
CA ARG A 567 4.95 -30.85 -4.81
C ARG A 567 5.03 -29.37 -4.46
N ARG A 568 4.38 -28.93 -3.38
CA ARG A 568 4.48 -27.54 -2.89
C ARG A 568 5.92 -27.16 -2.53
N ALA A 569 6.67 -28.07 -1.91
CA ALA A 569 8.07 -27.83 -1.59
C ALA A 569 8.93 -27.64 -2.84
N VAL A 570 8.73 -28.48 -3.87
CA VAL A 570 9.43 -28.38 -5.15
C VAL A 570 9.00 -27.15 -5.95
N GLU A 571 7.73 -26.75 -5.92
CA GLU A 571 7.27 -25.51 -6.54
C GLU A 571 7.92 -24.28 -5.90
N ALA A 572 8.02 -24.25 -4.57
CA ALA A 572 8.68 -23.18 -3.84
C ALA A 572 10.20 -23.18 -4.05
N PHE A 573 10.81 -24.37 -4.15
CA PHE A 573 12.25 -24.57 -4.26
C PHE A 573 12.58 -25.56 -5.39
N PRO A 574 12.51 -25.10 -6.66
CA PRO A 574 12.66 -26.00 -7.82
C PRO A 574 14.00 -26.73 -7.88
N ASP A 575 15.04 -26.11 -7.34
CA ASP A 575 16.42 -26.63 -7.39
C ASP A 575 16.86 -27.25 -6.06
N ASP A 576 15.90 -27.74 -5.26
CA ASP A 576 16.17 -28.52 -4.06
C ASP A 576 16.22 -30.02 -4.37
N ALA A 577 17.44 -30.55 -4.44
CA ALA A 577 17.68 -31.96 -4.74
C ALA A 577 17.02 -32.92 -3.74
N GLU A 578 16.97 -32.58 -2.45
CA GLU A 578 16.35 -33.44 -1.44
C GLU A 578 14.83 -33.46 -1.61
N ALA A 579 14.21 -32.30 -1.85
CA ALA A 579 12.76 -32.22 -2.06
C ALA A 579 12.33 -32.98 -3.33
N LEU A 580 13.10 -32.85 -4.41
CA LEU A 580 12.90 -33.62 -5.64
C LEU A 580 13.06 -35.12 -5.39
N GLY A 581 14.09 -35.53 -4.65
CA GLY A 581 14.36 -36.93 -4.32
C GLY A 581 13.27 -37.57 -3.45
N GLU A 582 12.73 -36.84 -2.47
CA GLU A 582 11.62 -37.31 -1.64
C GLU A 582 10.29 -37.33 -2.42
N LEU A 583 10.02 -36.35 -3.30
CA LEU A 583 8.85 -36.40 -4.20
C LEU A 583 8.92 -37.60 -5.14
N ALA A 584 10.08 -37.84 -5.74
CA ALA A 584 10.32 -39.01 -6.58
C ALA A 584 10.11 -40.31 -5.80
N PHE A 585 10.55 -40.36 -4.54
CA PHE A 585 10.34 -41.51 -3.67
C PHE A 585 8.87 -41.74 -3.34
N ALA A 586 8.10 -40.68 -3.07
CA ALA A 586 6.66 -40.77 -2.85
C ALA A 586 5.95 -41.35 -4.08
N LEU A 587 6.28 -40.89 -5.29
CA LEU A 587 5.71 -41.39 -6.54
C LEU A 587 6.13 -42.84 -6.83
N TYR A 588 7.38 -43.20 -6.53
CA TYR A 588 7.86 -44.58 -6.61
C TYR A 588 7.04 -45.52 -5.71
N LEU A 589 6.78 -45.14 -4.46
CA LEU A 589 5.97 -45.95 -3.53
C LEU A 589 4.50 -46.11 -3.99
N GLN A 590 4.01 -45.20 -4.83
CA GLN A 590 2.68 -45.30 -5.47
C GLN A 590 2.70 -46.11 -6.80
N GLY A 591 3.85 -46.65 -7.22
CA GLY A 591 3.99 -47.35 -8.51
C GLY A 591 4.07 -46.44 -9.73
N ARG A 592 4.12 -45.11 -9.54
CA ARG A 592 4.15 -44.10 -10.62
C ARG A 592 5.58 -43.88 -11.13
N HIS A 593 6.20 -44.95 -11.62
CA HIS A 593 7.63 -44.98 -11.97
C HIS A 593 8.01 -44.00 -13.09
N ALA A 594 7.13 -43.82 -14.09
CA ALA A 594 7.36 -42.91 -15.21
C ALA A 594 7.48 -41.45 -14.78
N GLU A 595 6.76 -41.04 -13.73
CA GLU A 595 6.81 -39.69 -13.18
C GLU A 595 7.97 -39.52 -12.18
N ALA A 596 8.33 -40.58 -11.45
CA ALA A 596 9.44 -40.55 -10.48
C ALA A 596 10.81 -40.39 -11.16
N LYS A 597 11.01 -41.03 -12.32
CA LYS A 597 12.29 -41.04 -13.04
C LYS A 597 12.86 -39.64 -13.32
N PRO A 598 12.16 -38.73 -14.03
CA PRO A 598 12.71 -37.41 -14.35
C PRO A 598 13.02 -36.57 -13.11
N LEU A 599 12.30 -36.78 -12.00
CA LEU A 599 12.57 -36.09 -10.74
C LEU A 599 13.87 -36.57 -10.08
N TYR A 600 14.14 -37.88 -10.10
CA TYR A 600 15.42 -38.41 -9.63
C TYR A 600 16.59 -37.94 -10.50
N GLU A 601 16.43 -37.96 -11.83
CA GLU A 601 17.46 -37.47 -12.76
C GLU A 601 17.81 -36.01 -12.49
N ARG A 602 16.78 -35.17 -12.29
CA ARG A 602 16.99 -33.77 -11.91
C ARG A 602 17.63 -33.62 -10.53
N ALA A 603 17.19 -34.39 -9.53
CA ALA A 603 17.76 -34.36 -8.19
C ALA A 603 19.26 -34.70 -8.20
N LEU A 604 19.65 -35.75 -8.93
CA LEU A 604 21.04 -36.19 -9.07
C LEU A 604 21.89 -35.22 -9.88
N ALA A 605 21.30 -34.48 -10.83
CA ALA A 605 22.00 -33.42 -11.55
C ALA A 605 22.34 -32.23 -10.65
N LEU A 606 21.49 -31.94 -9.65
CA LEU A 606 21.71 -30.86 -8.67
C LEU A 606 22.67 -31.27 -7.55
N LEU A 607 22.51 -32.49 -7.04
CA LEU A 607 23.34 -33.05 -5.99
C LEU A 607 23.46 -34.57 -6.20
N ASP A 608 24.69 -35.01 -6.48
CA ASP A 608 25.02 -36.43 -6.58
C ASP A 608 25.07 -37.09 -5.19
N SER A 609 23.90 -37.21 -4.55
CA SER A 609 23.75 -37.80 -3.22
C SER A 609 23.71 -39.33 -3.30
N PRO A 610 24.53 -40.05 -2.49
CA PRO A 610 24.47 -41.50 -2.37
C PRO A 610 23.06 -42.03 -2.10
N ASP A 611 22.33 -41.42 -1.19
CA ASP A 611 20.99 -41.86 -0.79
C ASP A 611 19.98 -41.74 -1.94
N ILE A 612 20.02 -40.61 -2.67
CA ILE A 612 19.15 -40.38 -3.83
C ILE A 612 19.50 -41.40 -4.94
N ARG A 613 20.79 -41.67 -5.15
CA ARG A 613 21.27 -42.60 -6.16
C ARG A 613 20.88 -44.05 -5.87
N VAL A 614 20.94 -44.48 -4.61
CA VAL A 614 20.44 -45.81 -4.17
C VAL A 614 18.95 -45.95 -4.47
N ARG A 615 18.14 -44.93 -4.15
CA ARG A 615 16.70 -44.94 -4.45
C ARG A 615 16.41 -44.92 -5.95
N TYR A 616 17.19 -44.15 -6.73
CA TYR A 616 17.11 -44.14 -8.19
C TYR A 616 17.45 -45.50 -8.81
N GLY A 617 18.51 -46.16 -8.33
CA GLY A 617 18.85 -47.53 -8.73
C GLY A 617 17.69 -48.51 -8.46
N ARG A 618 16.99 -48.34 -7.33
CA ARG A 618 15.82 -49.17 -6.98
C ARG A 618 14.65 -48.92 -7.92
N LEU A 619 14.40 -47.65 -8.28
CA LEU A 619 13.39 -47.32 -9.30
C LEU A 619 13.74 -47.98 -10.65
N LEU A 620 15.00 -47.88 -11.10
CA LEU A 620 15.45 -48.45 -12.36
C LEU A 620 15.30 -49.98 -12.38
N TYR A 621 15.58 -50.66 -11.27
CA TYR A 621 15.33 -52.09 -11.12
C TYR A 621 13.86 -52.44 -11.37
N HIS A 622 12.92 -51.72 -10.73
CA HIS A 622 11.48 -51.95 -10.92
C HIS A 622 10.97 -51.56 -12.32
N MET A 623 11.72 -50.74 -13.05
CA MET A 623 11.47 -50.44 -14.47
C MET A 623 12.13 -51.45 -15.43
N GLY A 624 12.83 -52.47 -14.92
CA GLY A 624 13.56 -53.45 -15.73
C GLY A 624 14.84 -52.91 -16.38
N ARG A 625 15.30 -51.72 -16.00
CA ARG A 625 16.50 -51.06 -16.54
C ARG A 625 17.75 -51.46 -15.74
N TYR A 626 18.04 -52.77 -15.72
CA TYR A 626 19.03 -53.36 -14.83
C TYR A 626 20.46 -52.84 -15.05
N ALA A 627 20.88 -52.60 -16.28
CA ALA A 627 22.22 -52.07 -16.58
C ALA A 627 22.46 -50.68 -15.96
N GLU A 628 21.46 -49.80 -16.01
CA GLU A 628 21.54 -48.46 -15.40
C GLU A 628 21.41 -48.50 -13.87
N ALA A 629 20.62 -49.44 -13.35
CA ALA A 629 20.52 -49.68 -11.91
C ALA A 629 21.87 -50.13 -11.33
N GLU A 630 22.55 -51.04 -12.04
CA GLU A 630 23.88 -51.54 -11.70
C GLU A 630 24.92 -50.41 -11.65
N GLU A 631 24.92 -49.54 -12.67
CA GLU A 631 25.80 -48.36 -12.71
C GLU A 631 25.55 -47.44 -11.51
N SER A 632 24.28 -47.16 -11.18
CA SER A 632 23.94 -46.34 -10.02
C SER A 632 24.48 -46.91 -8.72
N TYR A 633 24.30 -48.22 -8.46
CA TYR A 633 24.80 -48.84 -7.24
C TYR A 633 26.33 -48.92 -7.18
N ARG A 634 26.99 -49.26 -8.28
CA ARG A 634 28.47 -49.29 -8.33
C ARG A 634 29.07 -47.92 -8.08
N ARG A 635 28.45 -46.85 -8.60
CA ARG A 635 28.91 -45.48 -8.35
C ARG A 635 28.80 -45.09 -6.88
N VAL A 636 27.74 -45.50 -6.18
CA VAL A 636 27.63 -45.30 -4.72
C VAL A 636 28.73 -46.08 -4.00
N LEU A 637 28.94 -47.35 -4.33
CA LEU A 637 29.94 -48.20 -3.68
C LEU A 637 31.39 -47.77 -3.96
N ALA A 638 31.64 -47.11 -5.09
CA ALA A 638 32.94 -46.52 -5.38
C ALA A 638 33.26 -45.35 -4.44
N ALA A 639 32.25 -44.57 -4.04
CA ALA A 639 32.40 -43.44 -3.11
C ALA A 639 32.31 -43.87 -1.64
N ASP A 640 31.37 -44.77 -1.32
CA ASP A 640 31.14 -45.34 0.00
C ASP A 640 31.04 -46.87 -0.10
N PRO A 641 32.18 -47.58 -0.01
CA PRO A 641 32.20 -49.03 0.05
C PRO A 641 31.44 -49.59 1.26
N GLY A 642 31.14 -48.80 2.29
CA GLY A 642 30.38 -49.23 3.46
C GLY A 642 28.86 -49.27 3.25
N ASN A 643 28.35 -48.70 2.16
CA ASN A 643 26.91 -48.54 1.95
C ASN A 643 26.20 -49.90 1.75
N LEU A 644 25.50 -50.36 2.80
CA LEU A 644 24.82 -51.67 2.79
C LEU A 644 23.65 -51.71 1.81
N ASP A 645 22.88 -50.64 1.71
CA ASP A 645 21.70 -50.58 0.84
C ASP A 645 22.09 -50.58 -0.64
N ALA A 646 23.18 -49.89 -1.00
CA ALA A 646 23.74 -49.94 -2.35
C ALA A 646 24.30 -51.33 -2.69
N ARG A 647 24.99 -51.97 -1.74
CA ARG A 647 25.55 -53.32 -1.94
C ARG A 647 24.46 -54.37 -2.09
N TRP A 648 23.44 -54.31 -1.25
CA TRP A 648 22.27 -55.18 -1.38
C TRP A 648 21.50 -54.92 -2.68
N GLY A 649 21.28 -53.65 -3.04
CA GLY A 649 20.65 -53.29 -4.30
C GLY A 649 21.42 -53.79 -5.53
N LEU A 650 22.76 -53.71 -5.50
CA LEU A 650 23.62 -54.30 -6.54
C LEU A 650 23.45 -55.83 -6.60
N ALA A 651 23.40 -56.51 -5.45
CA ALA A 651 23.20 -57.95 -5.40
C ALA A 651 21.88 -58.38 -6.09
N GLU A 652 20.79 -57.65 -5.86
CA GLU A 652 19.50 -57.88 -6.54
C GLU A 652 19.59 -57.64 -8.06
N VAL A 653 20.26 -56.56 -8.48
CA VAL A 653 20.41 -56.23 -9.91
C VAL A 653 21.26 -57.25 -10.65
N VAL A 654 22.41 -57.66 -10.10
CA VAL A 654 23.30 -58.62 -10.77
C VAL A 654 22.67 -60.02 -10.80
N LEU A 655 21.87 -60.38 -9.78
CA LEU A 655 21.06 -61.59 -9.78
C LEU A 655 20.03 -61.55 -10.93
N ALA A 656 19.28 -60.45 -11.09
CA ALA A 656 18.35 -60.29 -12.21
C ALA A 656 19.02 -60.32 -13.59
N LEU A 657 20.32 -60.03 -13.66
CA LEU A 657 21.16 -60.15 -14.86
C LEU A 657 21.80 -61.55 -15.03
N GLY A 658 21.41 -62.53 -14.21
CA GLY A 658 21.87 -63.93 -14.29
C GLY A 658 23.26 -64.17 -13.70
N ARG A 659 23.83 -63.23 -12.94
CA ARG A 659 25.17 -63.33 -12.34
C ARG A 659 25.08 -63.77 -10.88
N ALA A 660 24.52 -64.94 -10.66
CA ALA A 660 24.23 -65.48 -9.32
C ALA A 660 25.48 -65.57 -8.40
N LYS A 661 26.66 -65.88 -8.95
CA LYS A 661 27.93 -65.92 -8.17
C LYS A 661 28.32 -64.55 -7.61
N GLU A 662 28.16 -63.49 -8.42
CA GLU A 662 28.43 -62.11 -7.99
C GLU A 662 27.41 -61.67 -6.94
N ALA A 663 26.13 -62.02 -7.14
CA ALA A 663 25.05 -61.74 -6.19
C ALA A 663 25.30 -62.40 -4.82
N GLU A 664 25.71 -63.67 -4.79
CA GLU A 664 26.07 -64.37 -3.55
C GLU A 664 27.19 -63.65 -2.79
N LEU A 665 28.26 -63.26 -3.49
CA LEU A 665 29.40 -62.56 -2.87
C LEU A 665 28.95 -61.26 -2.21
N LEU A 666 28.18 -60.44 -2.93
CA LEU A 666 27.67 -59.16 -2.43
C LEU A 666 26.72 -59.34 -1.25
N ALA A 667 25.81 -60.32 -1.31
CA ALA A 667 24.87 -60.60 -0.24
C ALA A 667 25.60 -61.09 1.04
N ARG A 668 26.60 -61.96 0.91
CA ARG A 668 27.44 -62.40 2.04
C ARG A 668 28.22 -61.26 2.66
N GLN A 669 28.74 -60.33 1.85
CA GLN A 669 29.40 -59.12 2.37
C GLN A 669 28.44 -58.27 3.21
N VAL A 670 27.18 -58.07 2.77
CA VAL A 670 26.17 -57.36 3.58
C VAL A 670 25.94 -58.09 4.91
N LEU A 671 25.77 -59.40 4.87
CA LEU A 671 25.53 -60.22 6.07
C LEU A 671 26.74 -60.28 7.02
N SER A 672 27.97 -60.18 6.51
CA SER A 672 29.17 -60.11 7.37
C SER A 672 29.23 -58.82 8.20
N LEU A 673 28.68 -57.72 7.67
CA LEU A 673 28.63 -56.43 8.35
C LEU A 673 27.38 -56.31 9.22
N LYS A 674 26.25 -56.82 8.72
CA LYS A 674 24.97 -56.82 9.43
C LYS A 674 24.31 -58.21 9.32
N PRO A 675 24.61 -59.13 10.24
CA PRO A 675 24.10 -60.51 10.20
C PRO A 675 22.57 -60.62 10.21
N ASN A 676 21.90 -59.62 10.80
CA ASN A 676 20.45 -59.52 10.86
C ASN A 676 19.91 -58.54 9.80
N TYR A 677 20.16 -58.83 8.52
CA TYR A 677 19.64 -58.05 7.38
C TYR A 677 18.75 -58.95 6.48
N PRO A 678 17.42 -58.98 6.73
CA PRO A 678 16.47 -59.90 6.09
C PRO A 678 16.56 -59.94 4.57
N LEU A 679 16.57 -58.76 3.94
CA LEU A 679 16.54 -58.63 2.49
C LEU A 679 17.79 -59.26 1.84
N ALA A 680 18.96 -59.16 2.47
CA ALA A 680 20.20 -59.73 1.94
C ALA A 680 20.27 -61.24 2.10
N ARG A 681 19.70 -61.78 3.20
CA ARG A 681 19.51 -63.22 3.37
C ARG A 681 18.59 -63.79 2.30
N PHE A 682 17.49 -63.09 2.01
CA PHE A 682 16.58 -63.49 0.95
C PHE A 682 17.25 -63.45 -0.43
N THR A 683 17.99 -62.39 -0.75
CA THR A 683 18.81 -62.31 -1.97
C THR A 683 19.83 -63.44 -2.07
N LEU A 684 20.51 -63.78 -0.97
CA LEU A 684 21.45 -64.90 -0.92
C LEU A 684 20.76 -66.23 -1.21
N ALA A 685 19.58 -66.48 -0.62
CA ALA A 685 18.81 -67.69 -0.90
C ALA A 685 18.46 -67.80 -2.39
N LYS A 686 17.98 -66.71 -3.01
CA LYS A 686 17.67 -66.69 -4.46
C LYS A 686 18.93 -66.97 -5.30
N ALA A 687 20.07 -66.36 -4.96
CA ALA A 687 21.34 -66.59 -5.65
C ALA A 687 21.87 -68.02 -5.51
N LEU A 688 21.65 -68.67 -4.36
CA LEU A 688 21.99 -70.08 -4.15
C LEU A 688 21.12 -71.02 -4.99
N VAL A 689 19.83 -70.72 -5.12
CA VAL A 689 18.90 -71.50 -5.96
C VAL A 689 19.32 -71.44 -7.44
N GLU A 690 19.64 -70.27 -7.97
CA GLU A 690 20.11 -70.14 -9.37
C GLU A 690 21.42 -70.90 -9.63
N GLN A 691 22.23 -71.13 -8.59
CA GLN A 691 23.45 -71.93 -8.65
C GLN A 691 23.22 -73.43 -8.40
N GLY A 692 21.97 -73.87 -8.21
CA GLY A 692 21.63 -75.26 -7.91
C GLY A 692 21.87 -75.70 -6.47
N ARG A 693 22.22 -74.78 -5.55
CA ARG A 693 22.50 -75.05 -4.13
C ARG A 693 21.22 -74.97 -3.29
N ARG A 694 20.22 -75.78 -3.64
CA ARG A 694 18.86 -75.72 -3.08
C ARG A 694 18.80 -75.97 -1.57
N GLU A 695 19.50 -76.97 -1.05
CA GLU A 695 19.49 -77.31 0.38
C GLU A 695 20.00 -76.18 1.27
N GLU A 696 21.06 -75.51 0.85
CA GLU A 696 21.60 -74.35 1.57
C GLU A 696 20.61 -73.18 1.56
N ALA A 697 19.92 -72.95 0.44
CA ALA A 697 18.89 -71.93 0.34
C ALA A 697 17.69 -72.24 1.26
N LEU A 698 17.23 -73.50 1.31
CA LEU A 698 16.13 -73.94 2.19
C LEU A 698 16.48 -73.72 3.66
N SER A 699 17.68 -74.10 4.08
CA SER A 699 18.16 -73.87 5.45
C SER A 699 18.11 -72.38 5.81
N LEU A 700 18.64 -71.53 4.92
CA LEU A 700 18.70 -70.09 5.11
C LEU A 700 17.30 -69.45 5.21
N LEU A 701 16.36 -69.85 4.36
CA LEU A 701 14.99 -69.35 4.36
C LEU A 701 14.21 -69.77 5.62
N ARG A 702 14.40 -71.00 6.10
CA ARG A 702 13.80 -71.50 7.35
C ARG A 702 14.38 -70.80 8.57
N GLU A 703 15.66 -70.48 8.55
CA GLU A 703 16.27 -69.64 9.58
C GLU A 703 15.69 -68.22 9.55
N GLU A 704 15.57 -67.62 8.37
CA GLU A 704 15.01 -66.29 8.22
C GLU A 704 13.57 -66.20 8.73
N LEU A 705 12.69 -67.12 8.35
CA LEU A 705 11.29 -67.15 8.82
C LEU A 705 11.15 -67.38 10.33
N ARG A 706 12.12 -68.02 10.97
CA ARG A 706 12.13 -68.16 12.44
C ARG A 706 12.39 -66.84 13.15
N HIS A 707 13.15 -65.94 12.51
CA HIS A 707 13.50 -64.65 13.08
C HIS A 707 12.60 -63.51 12.59
N HIS A 708 12.16 -63.57 11.33
CA HIS A 708 11.37 -62.55 10.63
C HIS A 708 10.28 -63.25 9.79
N PRO A 709 9.05 -63.35 10.29
CA PRO A 709 7.96 -63.94 9.54
C PRO A 709 7.54 -63.02 8.38
N ASP A 710 8.04 -63.31 7.18
CA ASP A 710 7.76 -62.58 5.94
C ASP A 710 6.95 -63.45 4.96
N PRO A 711 5.78 -62.98 4.47
CA PRO A 711 4.93 -63.73 3.55
C PRO A 711 5.57 -64.08 2.21
N GLU A 712 6.43 -63.21 1.65
CA GLU A 712 7.11 -63.45 0.38
C GLU A 712 8.18 -64.53 0.54
N VAL A 713 8.93 -64.48 1.63
CA VAL A 713 9.92 -65.50 1.99
C VAL A 713 9.22 -66.86 2.19
N ALA A 714 8.08 -66.89 2.88
CA ALA A 714 7.28 -68.10 3.06
C ALA A 714 6.70 -68.64 1.75
N ALA A 715 6.22 -67.76 0.86
CA ALA A 715 5.75 -68.16 -0.47
C ALA A 715 6.88 -68.68 -1.37
N PHE A 716 8.09 -68.13 -1.26
CA PHE A 716 9.25 -68.61 -1.98
C PHE A 716 9.74 -69.96 -1.43
N LEU A 717 9.81 -70.11 -0.10
CA LEU A 717 10.16 -71.37 0.55
C LEU A 717 9.22 -72.49 0.13
N ARG A 718 7.89 -72.28 0.18
CA ARG A 718 6.91 -73.29 -0.28
C ARG A 718 7.11 -73.68 -1.74
N ARG A 719 7.41 -72.72 -2.62
CA ARG A 719 7.73 -73.00 -4.04
C ARG A 719 9.00 -73.86 -4.18
N LEU A 720 9.98 -73.68 -3.29
CA LEU A 720 11.21 -74.45 -3.27
C LEU A 720 11.12 -75.77 -2.51
N GLU A 721 10.11 -76.01 -1.69
CA GLU A 721 9.89 -77.30 -1.04
C GLU A 721 9.12 -78.25 -1.98
N GLY A 722 8.38 -77.69 -2.95
CA GLY A 722 7.50 -78.45 -3.83
C GLY A 722 6.12 -78.64 -3.20
N PRO A 723 5.15 -79.19 -3.96
CA PRO A 723 3.85 -79.58 -3.41
C PRO A 723 3.96 -80.66 -2.33
#